data_AF-A0A135W0J1-F1
#
_entry.id   AF-A0A135W0J1-F1
#
_cell.length_a   1.000
_cell.length_b   1.000
_cell.length_c   1.000
_cell.angle_alpha   90.00
_cell.angle_beta   90.00
_cell.angle_gamma   90.00
#
_symmetry.space_group_name_H-M   'P 1'
#
loop_
_entity.id
_entity.type
_entity.pdbx_description
1 polymer ?
#
loop_
_entity_poly.entity_id
_entity_poly.type
_entity_poly.pdbx_seq_one_letter_code
_entity_poly.pdbx_strand_id
1 'polypeptide(L)'
;MNSRELNEILPSYQFTETLTSKQDTVHTPVKRVPALDWTKAPNSYIFDPDQNNEGLVIPVRKAYAMWTEDKYIKGTGIPSGKITADVLWEDVHGLIKSGSKYSLEILDSDQNAKIKVPINKTKKGNAVIAFRVNGDIYWSWHIWVTDDPTKGSAYKSFDNISRMKADGTVEPVPDADWQWMDRNLGALSGSITSSDWSRSGGLLYQWGRKDPIPPLVTRANDFYEVSGSIGRIRHRGAKNFTGASNIDYLTKYLPLASADVINNIRLSVKNPLSLIYVNKDDNSGQAYYNNNPNLPVNWFGRLAGLPDNRLSELNLWSDNSQGMISMGYNNDDSAQPYRDKSSYDPCPNGWRIPSMLVANLGSQAYADDIRVDFSPFGVRTNMGKNVFETSKYHIIKPTDAGAPAFMTGFKVYPNLGFDLSNAGGNDMGIFPGTGQLIRSAHLGQYTDQHHVALWTATMARHFDASPAVITRGLFMIPDKEQPDIPDPSYPGIVGRYFYMPMSGMYTSEANGCRCIKDPLYLVNEYNFPTEYLAPPEEYRDGIDNPNTYQAVKNPQAFKIDIPVSKAFAVQSQILNNQDILNPSNFDNLKANVLWTTNTGLIGKVSIIKPSPSSLQDLSSSMISVDINPSQSGNAVITLHNGSITAPVYWSWHIWITDSAIGSFNYITELPAAEATNYINYVSKADVVLQTEFMDRNLGATDAFPMVVNGLTPTSAELSRIRASTGMHYQWGRKDPIPTFQNADNRGSFNVFLGRVSNEGTVSYTTLMAATYNNLSGSYIVPYNTYAAGAMVQGTDKPAEKIEKVLSYSVKNPLVYMIPSSFAPYNSATPNYTNGTDWLANEPNLAADRWGHGGEKSPFDPCPEGWRIPDLSDVALVSYKDFGMSPWYKKDKNVATFYSVMTDYLGTRVRNPSTTSTIGYMFANPAYRVGNFPNSGSRGFRNVIVNQSSSGTFNTVNFQYPGAWTGALAANYLGRSVNVLFDAASSANRFIAFNDNNDPYMGTSCRCVKMKYDAQGNEAGPIPGLQVTALASGRESAVLNSDEVREKVDENKISLYPNPVRDILYIKASEENGYYYQIYNMSGQLIKSGKFDNKKADLSALTSGVYLIRINNSEKLVKLIKQ
;
A
#
# COMPACT_ATOMS: atom_id res chain seq x y z
N MET A 1 66.11 15.64 -11.30
CA MET A 1 65.76 16.29 -12.58
C MET A 1 64.25 16.15 -12.77
N ASN A 2 63.57 17.29 -13.00
CA ASN A 2 62.25 17.50 -13.62
C ASN A 2 61.05 16.70 -13.06
N SER A 3 60.12 17.26 -12.27
CA SER A 3 59.14 18.36 -12.49
C SER A 3 57.74 17.87 -12.92
N ARG A 4 56.84 17.91 -11.92
CA ARG A 4 55.41 18.30 -11.90
C ARG A 4 54.36 17.51 -12.68
N GLU A 5 53.43 17.01 -11.85
CA GLU A 5 52.10 16.48 -12.11
C GLU A 5 51.12 17.53 -12.65
N LEU A 6 50.13 17.06 -13.40
CA LEU A 6 48.96 17.78 -13.90
C LEU A 6 47.78 17.60 -12.92
N ASN A 7 47.26 18.72 -12.42
CA ASN A 7 45.99 18.90 -11.72
C ASN A 7 45.40 20.23 -12.19
N GLU A 8 44.16 20.25 -12.69
CA GLU A 8 43.26 21.42 -12.86
C GLU A 8 41.92 20.84 -13.39
N ILE A 9 40.83 20.73 -12.62
CA ILE A 9 39.91 21.73 -12.05
C ILE A 9 39.51 22.82 -13.07
N LEU A 10 38.26 22.76 -13.53
CA LEU A 10 37.57 23.88 -14.18
C LEU A 10 36.30 24.24 -13.38
N PRO A 11 36.07 25.53 -13.05
CA PRO A 11 34.97 25.98 -12.20
C PRO A 11 33.70 26.40 -12.96
N SER A 12 32.65 26.51 -12.16
CA SER A 12 31.27 26.98 -12.38
C SER A 12 31.12 28.30 -13.16
N TYR A 13 30.14 28.35 -14.06
CA TYR A 13 29.62 29.60 -14.64
C TYR A 13 28.22 29.92 -14.10
N GLN A 14 28.15 30.97 -13.28
CA GLN A 14 26.95 31.74 -12.95
C GLN A 14 26.63 32.68 -14.12
N PHE A 15 25.35 32.83 -14.47
CA PHE A 15 24.91 33.89 -15.39
C PHE A 15 24.11 34.94 -14.61
N THR A 16 24.70 36.12 -14.48
CA THR A 16 24.07 37.39 -14.08
C THR A 16 23.63 38.14 -15.34
N GLU A 17 22.41 38.67 -15.32
CA GLU A 17 21.90 39.59 -16.36
C GLU A 17 22.61 40.94 -16.31
N THR A 18 23.03 41.44 -17.48
CA THR A 18 23.19 42.88 -17.70
C THR A 18 22.85 43.24 -19.15
N LEU A 19 21.88 44.13 -19.29
CA LEU A 19 21.51 44.81 -20.54
C LEU A 19 22.65 45.70 -21.05
N THR A 20 22.97 45.63 -22.35
CA THR A 20 23.34 46.81 -23.17
C THR A 20 23.30 46.46 -24.66
N SER A 21 22.81 47.42 -25.45
CA SER A 21 22.58 47.31 -26.90
C SER A 21 23.85 47.49 -27.72
N LYS A 22 23.96 46.75 -28.83
CA LYS A 22 24.47 47.24 -30.12
C LYS A 22 24.16 46.25 -31.25
N GLN A 23 23.64 46.79 -32.33
CA GLN A 23 23.30 46.10 -33.57
C GLN A 23 24.55 45.52 -34.23
N ASP A 24 24.49 44.26 -34.66
CA ASP A 24 25.21 43.84 -35.85
C ASP A 24 24.43 42.74 -36.58
N THR A 25 24.12 43.01 -37.84
CA THR A 25 23.21 42.24 -38.69
C THR A 25 23.98 41.20 -39.51
N VAL A 26 23.85 39.93 -39.14
CA VAL A 26 24.02 38.78 -40.04
C VAL A 26 22.87 37.82 -39.79
N HIS A 27 21.89 37.85 -40.69
CA HIS A 27 20.72 36.96 -40.69
C HIS A 27 21.15 35.51 -40.93
N THR A 28 21.45 34.80 -39.85
CA THR A 28 21.29 33.35 -39.81
C THR A 28 19.82 33.10 -39.56
N PRO A 29 19.09 32.30 -40.37
CA PRO A 29 17.72 31.95 -40.04
C PRO A 29 17.76 31.13 -38.74
N VAL A 30 17.39 31.77 -37.63
CA VAL A 30 17.00 31.07 -36.42
C VAL A 30 15.91 30.10 -36.86
N LYS A 31 16.21 28.80 -36.87
CA LYS A 31 15.17 27.77 -36.90
C LYS A 31 14.25 28.11 -35.74
N ARG A 32 13.09 28.71 -36.04
CA ARG A 32 11.98 28.83 -35.10
C ARG A 32 11.74 27.40 -34.60
N VAL A 33 12.02 27.13 -33.33
CA VAL A 33 11.48 25.97 -32.66
C VAL A 33 9.96 26.03 -32.90
N PRO A 34 9.34 25.01 -33.53
CA PRO A 34 7.90 25.00 -33.72
C PRO A 34 7.21 25.22 -32.38
N ALA A 35 6.16 26.05 -32.36
CA ALA A 35 5.40 26.25 -31.14
C ALA A 35 4.75 24.91 -30.75
N LEU A 36 5.00 24.42 -29.52
CA LEU A 36 4.41 23.19 -29.00
C LEU A 36 2.87 23.28 -29.03
N ASP A 37 2.22 22.21 -29.48
CA ASP A 37 0.76 22.06 -29.44
C ASP A 37 0.29 21.79 -28.00
N TRP A 38 -0.15 22.84 -27.31
CA TRP A 38 -0.56 22.78 -25.90
C TRP A 38 -1.84 21.97 -25.66
N THR A 39 -2.60 21.62 -26.70
CA THR A 39 -3.75 20.70 -26.54
C THR A 39 -3.30 19.28 -26.17
N LYS A 40 -2.08 18.90 -26.59
CA LYS A 40 -1.44 17.59 -26.32
C LYS A 40 -0.64 17.52 -25.01
N ALA A 41 -0.57 18.62 -24.25
CA ALA A 41 0.06 18.60 -22.92
C ALA A 41 -0.59 17.53 -22.02
N PRO A 42 0.11 16.97 -21.01
CA PRO A 42 -0.41 15.83 -20.25
C PRO A 42 -1.66 16.17 -19.41
N ASN A 43 -2.51 15.16 -19.20
CA ASN A 43 -3.65 15.21 -18.27
C ASN A 43 -3.32 14.63 -16.89
N SER A 44 -2.25 13.82 -16.82
CA SER A 44 -1.74 13.26 -15.58
C SER A 44 -0.24 13.51 -15.41
N TYR A 45 0.18 13.63 -14.16
CA TYR A 45 1.59 13.77 -13.78
C TYR A 45 1.99 12.65 -12.81
N ILE A 46 3.17 12.08 -13.01
CA ILE A 46 3.78 11.10 -12.10
C ILE A 46 4.75 11.84 -11.18
N PHE A 47 4.70 11.51 -9.90
CA PHE A 47 5.71 11.95 -8.94
C PHE A 47 6.21 10.76 -8.12
N ASP A 48 7.49 10.45 -8.27
CA ASP A 48 8.18 9.47 -7.43
C ASP A 48 8.53 10.09 -6.07
N PRO A 49 8.02 9.57 -4.93
CA PRO A 49 8.38 10.06 -3.60
C PRO A 49 9.86 10.01 -3.25
N ASP A 50 10.64 9.15 -3.92
CA ASP A 50 12.07 8.95 -3.64
C ASP A 50 12.96 9.96 -4.38
N GLN A 51 12.39 10.71 -5.33
CA GLN A 51 13.14 11.77 -6.02
C GLN A 51 13.41 12.98 -5.11
N ASN A 52 14.41 13.80 -5.45
CA ASN A 52 14.88 14.89 -4.60
C ASN A 52 13.99 16.17 -4.63
N ASN A 53 12.91 16.19 -5.40
CA ASN A 53 12.06 17.38 -5.57
C ASN A 53 10.99 17.48 -4.46
N GLU A 54 10.46 18.67 -4.17
CA GLU A 54 9.37 18.87 -3.18
C GLU A 54 7.98 18.53 -3.74
N GLY A 55 7.85 18.55 -5.06
CA GLY A 55 6.59 18.42 -5.75
C GLY A 55 6.74 18.83 -7.21
N LEU A 56 5.65 19.22 -7.84
CA LEU A 56 5.60 19.54 -9.27
C LEU A 56 4.90 20.85 -9.56
N VAL A 57 5.05 21.32 -10.79
CA VAL A 57 4.44 22.54 -11.32
C VAL A 57 3.57 22.19 -12.53
N ILE A 58 2.33 22.68 -12.55
CA ILE A 58 1.38 22.41 -13.63
C ILE A 58 1.11 23.70 -14.42
N PRO A 59 1.52 23.77 -15.70
CA PRO A 59 1.16 24.91 -16.55
C PRO A 59 -0.33 24.92 -16.86
N VAL A 60 -1.01 26.06 -16.60
CA VAL A 60 -2.45 26.19 -16.90
C VAL A 60 -2.70 26.43 -18.39
N ARG A 61 -1.64 26.67 -19.17
CA ARG A 61 -1.69 26.94 -20.61
C ARG A 61 -2.47 25.89 -21.40
N LYS A 62 -2.44 24.62 -20.97
CA LYS A 62 -3.29 23.56 -21.53
C LYS A 62 -4.77 23.93 -21.47
N ALA A 63 -5.25 24.40 -20.32
CA ALA A 63 -6.65 24.79 -20.16
C ALA A 63 -7.04 25.86 -21.18
N TYR A 64 -6.23 26.91 -21.32
CA TYR A 64 -6.48 27.96 -22.30
C TYR A 64 -6.53 27.42 -23.72
N ALA A 65 -5.51 26.66 -24.15
CA ALA A 65 -5.45 26.04 -25.47
C ALA A 65 -6.68 25.16 -25.76
N MET A 66 -7.13 24.36 -24.80
CA MET A 66 -8.32 23.54 -24.96
C MET A 66 -9.58 24.37 -25.21
N TRP A 67 -9.78 25.48 -24.52
CA TRP A 67 -10.99 26.30 -24.68
C TRP A 67 -10.94 27.25 -25.90
N THR A 68 -9.77 27.45 -26.51
CA THR A 68 -9.60 28.30 -27.70
C THR A 68 -9.41 27.51 -28.99
N GLU A 69 -8.76 26.35 -28.95
CA GLU A 69 -8.26 25.65 -30.15
C GLU A 69 -8.90 24.26 -30.34
N ASP A 70 -9.37 23.59 -29.28
CA ASP A 70 -9.86 22.21 -29.36
C ASP A 70 -11.07 22.05 -30.30
N LYS A 71 -11.09 20.96 -31.07
CA LYS A 71 -12.14 20.69 -32.06
C LYS A 71 -13.55 20.62 -31.45
N TYR A 72 -13.69 20.12 -30.22
CA TYR A 72 -14.99 19.84 -29.61
C TYR A 72 -15.41 20.92 -28.62
N ILE A 73 -14.54 21.34 -27.71
CA ILE A 73 -14.94 22.27 -26.64
C ILE A 73 -14.65 23.74 -26.92
N LYS A 74 -13.96 24.09 -28.01
CA LYS A 74 -13.68 25.50 -28.36
C LYS A 74 -14.93 26.37 -28.28
N GLY A 75 -14.77 27.55 -27.71
CA GLY A 75 -15.85 28.52 -27.54
C GLY A 75 -15.28 29.94 -27.56
N THR A 76 -15.79 30.80 -26.69
CA THR A 76 -15.28 32.17 -26.50
C THR A 76 -13.95 32.22 -25.72
N GLY A 77 -13.31 31.07 -25.47
CA GLY A 77 -12.16 30.95 -24.58
C GLY A 77 -12.52 31.03 -23.09
N ILE A 78 -11.50 31.03 -22.24
CA ILE A 78 -11.64 31.24 -20.80
C ILE A 78 -11.83 32.75 -20.53
N PRO A 79 -12.87 33.18 -19.80
CA PRO A 79 -13.11 34.60 -19.52
C PRO A 79 -12.03 35.18 -18.58
N SER A 80 -11.84 36.49 -18.63
CA SER A 80 -11.07 37.20 -17.59
C SER A 80 -11.77 37.07 -16.23
N GLY A 81 -11.00 36.90 -15.16
CA GLY A 81 -11.57 36.73 -13.83
C GLY A 81 -10.55 36.32 -12.79
N LYS A 82 -11.01 36.12 -11.55
CA LYS A 82 -10.16 35.63 -10.46
C LYS A 82 -9.82 34.17 -10.71
N ILE A 83 -8.53 33.90 -10.90
CA ILE A 83 -7.99 32.57 -11.08
C ILE A 83 -7.65 31.97 -9.71
N THR A 84 -8.02 30.70 -9.48
CA THR A 84 -7.65 29.93 -8.28
C THR A 84 -7.36 28.48 -8.62
N ALA A 85 -6.58 27.80 -7.77
CA ALA A 85 -6.35 26.36 -7.85
C ALA A 85 -6.56 25.70 -6.49
N ASP A 86 -7.05 24.46 -6.50
CA ASP A 86 -7.30 23.68 -5.30
C ASP A 86 -7.15 22.18 -5.56
N VAL A 87 -6.89 21.43 -4.49
CA VAL A 87 -7.02 19.96 -4.48
C VAL A 87 -8.52 19.67 -4.46
N LEU A 88 -9.07 19.27 -5.61
CA LEU A 88 -10.47 18.90 -5.72
C LEU A 88 -10.76 17.70 -4.84
N TRP A 89 -9.92 16.67 -4.95
CA TRP A 89 -9.91 15.50 -4.10
C TRP A 89 -8.53 14.85 -4.08
N GLU A 90 -8.20 14.18 -2.97
CA GLU A 90 -7.07 13.29 -2.75
C GLU A 90 -7.55 12.02 -2.03
N ASP A 91 -6.99 10.86 -2.36
CA ASP A 91 -7.37 9.55 -1.78
C ASP A 91 -6.62 9.18 -0.50
N VAL A 92 -5.58 9.96 -0.17
CA VAL A 92 -4.90 9.93 1.12
C VAL A 92 -4.90 11.35 1.67
N HIS A 93 -5.43 11.53 2.88
CA HIS A 93 -5.50 12.85 3.51
C HIS A 93 -4.11 13.47 3.65
N GLY A 94 -3.94 14.70 3.15
CA GLY A 94 -2.68 15.43 3.15
C GLY A 94 -1.61 14.78 2.27
N LEU A 95 -2.00 14.19 1.14
CA LEU A 95 -1.08 13.76 0.08
C LEU A 95 -0.45 14.99 -0.58
N ILE A 96 -1.26 16.01 -0.86
CA ILE A 96 -0.80 17.31 -1.33
C ILE A 96 -0.74 18.26 -0.12
N LYS A 97 0.40 18.95 0.06
CA LYS A 97 0.61 19.92 1.16
C LYS A 97 -0.14 21.23 0.85
N SER A 98 -1.47 21.20 0.92
CA SER A 98 -2.32 22.32 0.55
C SER A 98 -2.52 23.34 1.69
N GLY A 99 -2.89 24.57 1.34
CA GLY A 99 -3.33 25.58 2.30
C GLY A 99 -4.73 25.32 2.87
N SER A 100 -5.29 26.35 3.51
CA SER A 100 -6.67 26.33 4.02
C SER A 100 -7.67 26.08 2.89
N LYS A 101 -8.74 25.32 3.18
CA LYS A 101 -9.75 24.90 2.19
C LYS A 101 -9.17 24.24 0.94
N TYR A 102 -8.04 23.54 1.07
CA TYR A 102 -7.35 22.84 -0.02
C TYR A 102 -6.79 23.75 -1.13
N SER A 103 -6.58 25.03 -0.84
CA SER A 103 -6.01 26.00 -1.80
C SER A 103 -4.55 25.71 -2.16
N LEU A 104 -4.19 26.04 -3.39
CA LEU A 104 -2.84 25.95 -3.94
C LEU A 104 -2.36 27.29 -4.48
N GLU A 105 -1.05 27.53 -4.42
CA GLU A 105 -0.43 28.74 -4.94
C GLU A 105 -0.40 28.72 -6.48
N ILE A 106 -0.70 29.87 -7.08
CA ILE A 106 -0.54 30.09 -8.52
C ILE A 106 0.59 31.11 -8.72
N LEU A 107 1.51 30.74 -9.59
CA LEU A 107 2.58 31.60 -10.10
C LEU A 107 2.12 32.25 -11.40
N ASP A 108 2.59 33.48 -11.64
CA ASP A 108 2.23 34.29 -12.80
C ASP A 108 0.71 34.50 -12.96
N SER A 109 0.29 34.96 -14.15
CA SER A 109 -1.12 35.24 -14.47
C SER A 109 -1.51 34.70 -15.84
N ASP A 110 -2.83 34.63 -16.08
CA ASP A 110 -3.42 34.30 -17.37
C ASP A 110 -2.93 32.96 -17.92
N GLN A 111 -2.71 32.85 -19.23
CA GLN A 111 -2.24 31.63 -19.89
C GLN A 111 -0.81 31.22 -19.53
N ASN A 112 -0.02 32.10 -18.91
CA ASN A 112 1.33 31.80 -18.46
C ASN A 112 1.35 31.26 -17.03
N ALA A 113 0.22 31.29 -16.33
CA ALA A 113 0.15 30.89 -14.94
C ALA A 113 0.53 29.41 -14.74
N LYS A 114 1.08 29.11 -13.57
CA LYS A 114 1.49 27.76 -13.17
C LYS A 114 1.03 27.45 -11.76
N ILE A 115 0.49 26.26 -11.53
CA ILE A 115 0.03 25.81 -10.21
C ILE A 115 1.20 25.12 -9.51
N LYS A 116 1.54 25.54 -8.29
CA LYS A 116 2.48 24.81 -7.43
C LYS A 116 1.76 23.67 -6.72
N VAL A 117 2.30 22.47 -6.82
CA VAL A 117 1.75 21.25 -6.20
C VAL A 117 2.82 20.60 -5.31
N PRO A 118 2.98 21.06 -4.06
CA PRO A 118 3.88 20.45 -3.09
C PRO A 118 3.32 19.11 -2.60
N ILE A 119 4.17 18.08 -2.54
CA ILE A 119 3.75 16.70 -2.27
C ILE A 119 4.30 16.23 -0.92
N ASN A 120 3.49 15.52 -0.15
CA ASN A 120 3.96 14.81 1.02
C ASN A 120 4.56 13.48 0.60
N LYS A 121 5.89 13.43 0.48
CA LYS A 121 6.61 12.27 -0.04
C LYS A 121 6.78 11.13 0.99
N THR A 122 6.09 11.17 2.13
CA THR A 122 5.89 9.99 3.01
C THR A 122 4.64 9.20 2.66
N LYS A 123 3.89 9.66 1.66
CA LYS A 123 2.62 9.08 1.24
C LYS A 123 2.68 8.77 -0.26
N LYS A 124 2.03 7.68 -0.64
CA LYS A 124 1.69 7.35 -2.03
C LYS A 124 0.17 7.46 -2.19
N GLY A 125 -0.29 7.87 -3.37
CA GLY A 125 -1.71 8.07 -3.62
C GLY A 125 -2.02 8.84 -4.89
N ASN A 126 -3.28 9.27 -4.99
CA ASN A 126 -3.81 10.01 -6.12
C ASN A 126 -4.51 11.30 -5.67
N ALA A 127 -4.38 12.33 -6.48
CA ALA A 127 -5.13 13.57 -6.33
C ALA A 127 -5.62 14.13 -7.66
N VAL A 128 -6.66 14.93 -7.65
CA VAL A 128 -7.09 15.75 -8.79
C VAL A 128 -7.00 17.22 -8.40
N ILE A 129 -6.27 17.99 -9.20
CA ILE A 129 -6.07 19.43 -9.03
C ILE A 129 -7.02 20.16 -9.98
N ALA A 130 -7.84 21.07 -9.47
CA ALA A 130 -8.77 21.87 -10.26
C ALA A 130 -8.22 23.28 -10.49
N PHE A 131 -8.31 23.74 -11.74
CA PHE A 131 -8.09 25.14 -12.12
C PHE A 131 -9.43 25.84 -12.33
N ARG A 132 -9.61 26.97 -11.65
CA ARG A 132 -10.88 27.70 -11.65
C ARG A 132 -10.72 29.14 -12.09
N VAL A 133 -11.76 29.66 -12.72
CA VAL A 133 -11.93 31.10 -12.99
C VAL A 133 -13.31 31.51 -12.50
N ASN A 134 -13.35 32.50 -11.60
CA ASN A 134 -14.57 32.96 -10.92
C ASN A 134 -15.35 31.83 -10.22
N GLY A 135 -14.64 30.79 -9.75
CA GLY A 135 -15.22 29.64 -9.02
C GLY A 135 -15.53 28.42 -9.89
N ASP A 136 -15.66 28.58 -11.21
CA ASP A 136 -15.96 27.48 -12.13
C ASP A 136 -14.70 26.75 -12.58
N ILE A 137 -14.74 25.41 -12.62
CA ILE A 137 -13.62 24.58 -13.08
C ILE A 137 -13.45 24.69 -14.60
N TYR A 138 -12.28 25.07 -15.10
CA TYR A 138 -12.01 25.10 -16.55
C TYR A 138 -11.12 23.95 -17.00
N TRP A 139 -10.34 23.36 -16.10
CA TRP A 139 -9.60 22.14 -16.35
C TRP A 139 -9.19 21.48 -15.03
N SER A 140 -8.73 20.25 -15.12
CA SER A 140 -8.21 19.49 -13.99
C SER A 140 -7.15 18.50 -14.43
N TRP A 141 -6.26 18.14 -13.52
CA TRP A 141 -5.17 17.18 -13.76
C TRP A 141 -5.12 16.14 -12.66
N HIS A 142 -4.81 14.91 -13.02
CA HIS A 142 -4.57 13.82 -12.08
C HIS A 142 -3.09 13.77 -11.70
N ILE A 143 -2.83 13.72 -10.40
CA ILE A 143 -1.50 13.58 -9.82
C ILE A 143 -1.39 12.18 -9.25
N TRP A 144 -0.41 11.43 -9.74
CA TRP A 144 -0.14 10.06 -9.35
C TRP A 144 1.20 10.00 -8.62
N VAL A 145 1.13 9.84 -7.30
CA VAL A 145 2.29 9.79 -6.41
C VAL A 145 2.59 8.32 -6.12
N THR A 146 3.63 7.78 -6.76
CA THR A 146 3.97 6.34 -6.76
C THR A 146 5.45 6.15 -7.10
N ASP A 147 6.03 5.02 -6.70
CA ASP A 147 7.30 4.54 -7.26
C ASP A 147 7.24 4.37 -8.78
N ASP A 148 8.40 4.44 -9.43
CA ASP A 148 8.59 4.43 -10.90
C ASP A 148 7.79 3.33 -11.64
N PRO A 149 6.70 3.69 -12.35
CA PRO A 149 5.85 2.71 -13.05
C PRO A 149 6.35 2.39 -14.46
N THR A 150 7.52 2.89 -14.88
CA THR A 150 7.98 2.82 -16.29
C THR A 150 8.66 1.50 -16.68
N LYS A 151 8.82 0.58 -15.72
CA LYS A 151 9.59 -0.67 -15.86
C LYS A 151 8.76 -1.90 -16.23
N GLY A 152 7.74 -1.74 -17.07
CA GLY A 152 6.84 -2.84 -17.44
C GLY A 152 7.39 -3.80 -18.49
N SER A 153 6.48 -4.51 -19.16
CA SER A 153 6.81 -5.45 -20.24
C SER A 153 7.07 -4.75 -21.58
N ALA A 154 7.94 -5.32 -22.43
CA ALA A 154 8.17 -4.87 -23.81
C ALA A 154 7.31 -5.63 -24.85
N TYR A 155 6.30 -6.38 -24.41
CA TYR A 155 5.53 -7.27 -25.27
C TYR A 155 4.71 -6.54 -26.35
N LYS A 156 4.71 -7.14 -27.54
CA LYS A 156 3.90 -6.79 -28.69
C LYS A 156 3.11 -8.04 -29.11
N SER A 157 1.79 -7.93 -29.14
CA SER A 157 0.90 -8.99 -29.63
C SER A 157 1.03 -9.21 -31.14
N PHE A 158 1.35 -8.14 -31.88
CA PHE A 158 1.63 -8.14 -33.31
C PHE A 158 3.00 -7.50 -33.55
N ASP A 159 3.89 -8.19 -34.29
CA ASP A 159 5.29 -7.75 -34.41
C ASP A 159 5.46 -6.55 -35.37
N ASN A 160 4.62 -6.44 -36.40
CA ASN A 160 4.76 -5.42 -37.45
C ASN A 160 4.07 -4.08 -37.08
N ILE A 161 4.19 -3.65 -35.83
CA ILE A 161 3.66 -2.36 -35.38
C ILE A 161 4.44 -1.20 -36.04
N SER A 162 3.71 -0.23 -36.58
CA SER A 162 4.25 0.96 -37.24
C SER A 162 3.72 2.26 -36.62
N ARG A 163 4.39 3.39 -36.90
CA ARG A 163 3.98 4.75 -36.52
C ARG A 163 3.95 5.68 -37.73
N MET A 164 3.11 6.69 -37.69
CA MET A 164 3.00 7.74 -38.71
C MET A 164 3.56 9.07 -38.18
N LYS A 165 4.61 9.56 -38.83
CA LYS A 165 5.23 10.86 -38.50
C LYS A 165 4.35 12.03 -38.92
N ALA A 166 4.67 13.22 -38.42
CA ALA A 166 3.98 14.47 -38.77
C ALA A 166 4.01 14.78 -40.27
N ASP A 167 5.00 14.29 -41.02
CA ASP A 167 5.11 14.44 -42.48
C ASP A 167 4.32 13.39 -43.28
N GLY A 168 3.63 12.47 -42.60
CA GLY A 168 2.86 11.38 -43.19
C GLY A 168 3.65 10.09 -43.44
N THR A 169 4.96 10.07 -43.18
CA THR A 169 5.79 8.87 -43.35
C THR A 169 5.39 7.79 -42.35
N VAL A 170 5.16 6.57 -42.83
CA VAL A 170 4.90 5.38 -41.99
C VAL A 170 6.16 4.54 -41.89
N GLU A 171 6.57 4.21 -40.67
CA GLU A 171 7.75 3.37 -40.40
C GLU A 171 7.48 2.38 -39.24
N PRO A 172 8.21 1.26 -39.15
CA PRO A 172 8.15 0.38 -37.98
C PRO A 172 8.52 1.11 -36.69
N VAL A 173 7.88 0.75 -35.58
CA VAL A 173 8.24 1.28 -34.25
C VAL A 173 9.48 0.57 -33.72
N PRO A 174 10.61 1.27 -33.48
CA PRO A 174 11.79 0.67 -32.87
C PRO A 174 11.48 0.07 -31.49
N ASP A 175 12.12 -1.04 -31.11
CA ASP A 175 11.88 -1.68 -29.81
C ASP A 175 12.20 -0.76 -28.62
N ALA A 176 13.20 0.12 -28.75
CA ALA A 176 13.52 1.13 -27.73
C ALA A 176 12.40 2.17 -27.49
N ASP A 177 11.48 2.32 -28.45
CA ASP A 177 10.34 3.23 -28.39
C ASP A 177 9.05 2.54 -27.92
N TRP A 178 9.12 1.25 -27.54
CA TRP A 178 7.98 0.45 -27.09
C TRP A 178 8.18 -0.09 -25.68
N GLN A 179 7.21 0.15 -24.81
CA GLN A 179 7.24 -0.30 -23.42
C GLN A 179 5.84 -0.17 -22.81
N TRP A 180 5.41 -1.11 -21.99
CA TRP A 180 4.24 -0.97 -21.12
C TRP A 180 4.64 -0.33 -19.78
N MET A 181 3.72 0.40 -19.15
CA MET A 181 3.82 0.60 -17.71
C MET A 181 3.67 -0.74 -16.98
N ASP A 182 4.35 -0.89 -15.85
CA ASP A 182 4.29 -2.12 -15.03
C ASP A 182 2.92 -2.30 -14.33
N ARG A 183 2.12 -1.24 -14.25
CA ARG A 183 0.84 -1.19 -13.53
C ARG A 183 -0.18 -0.28 -14.21
N ASN A 184 -1.42 -0.32 -13.71
CA ASN A 184 -2.51 0.50 -14.20
C ASN A 184 -2.38 1.96 -13.70
N LEU A 185 -2.92 2.91 -14.45
CA LEU A 185 -2.89 4.34 -14.11
C LEU A 185 -3.57 4.59 -12.75
N GLY A 186 -2.82 5.18 -11.83
CA GLY A 186 -3.27 5.46 -10.46
C GLY A 186 -3.11 4.30 -9.47
N ALA A 187 -2.57 3.15 -9.89
CA ALA A 187 -2.24 2.04 -8.98
C ALA A 187 -0.98 2.35 -8.17
N LEU A 188 -0.88 1.86 -6.93
CA LEU A 188 0.31 2.09 -6.09
C LEU A 188 1.31 0.94 -6.10
N SER A 189 0.96 -0.17 -6.74
CA SER A 189 1.83 -1.34 -6.88
C SER A 189 1.51 -2.08 -8.18
N GLY A 190 2.53 -2.60 -8.84
CA GLY A 190 2.38 -3.58 -9.93
C GLY A 190 2.21 -5.01 -9.44
N SER A 191 2.36 -5.26 -8.13
CA SER A 191 2.32 -6.59 -7.54
C SER A 191 0.90 -7.03 -7.16
N ILE A 192 0.64 -8.34 -7.29
CA ILE A 192 -0.59 -8.97 -6.79
C ILE A 192 -0.49 -9.24 -5.28
N THR A 193 0.71 -9.42 -4.73
CA THR A 193 0.91 -10.01 -3.39
C THR A 193 1.91 -9.26 -2.49
N SER A 194 2.73 -8.34 -3.03
CA SER A 194 3.74 -7.59 -2.25
C SER A 194 3.14 -6.35 -1.56
N SER A 195 3.96 -5.50 -0.94
CA SER A 195 3.51 -4.20 -0.43
C SER A 195 2.63 -3.43 -1.42
N ASP A 196 1.63 -2.75 -0.86
CA ASP A 196 0.59 -2.00 -1.56
C ASP A 196 -0.29 -2.87 -2.50
N TRP A 197 -0.29 -4.20 -2.31
CA TRP A 197 -1.14 -5.11 -3.10
C TRP A 197 -2.62 -4.68 -3.04
N SER A 198 -3.13 -4.24 -1.89
CA SER A 198 -4.53 -3.86 -1.75
C SER A 198 -4.90 -2.63 -2.61
N ARG A 199 -3.91 -1.85 -3.07
CA ARG A 199 -4.05 -0.64 -3.90
C ARG A 199 -3.47 -0.79 -5.32
N SER A 200 -3.34 -2.00 -5.83
CA SER A 200 -2.78 -2.28 -7.17
C SER A 200 -3.79 -2.18 -8.33
N GLY A 201 -5.07 -1.92 -8.07
CA GLY A 201 -6.12 -1.90 -9.11
C GLY A 201 -6.08 -0.66 -10.01
N GLY A 202 -5.73 0.51 -9.44
CA GLY A 202 -5.73 1.81 -10.13
C GLY A 202 -7.08 2.54 -10.08
N LEU A 203 -7.19 3.60 -10.88
CA LEU A 203 -8.40 4.43 -10.99
C LEU A 203 -9.21 4.03 -12.22
N LEU A 204 -10.51 4.36 -12.21
CA LEU A 204 -11.42 4.08 -13.32
C LEU A 204 -11.67 5.34 -14.17
N TYR A 205 -11.94 5.16 -15.46
CA TYR A 205 -12.21 6.25 -16.39
C TYR A 205 -13.43 5.87 -17.25
N GLN A 206 -14.35 6.81 -17.53
CA GLN A 206 -15.28 6.57 -18.65
C GLN A 206 -14.54 6.80 -19.96
N TRP A 207 -14.82 5.96 -20.96
CA TRP A 207 -14.08 6.00 -22.21
C TRP A 207 -14.10 7.39 -22.86
N GLY A 208 -12.95 7.90 -23.27
CA GLY A 208 -12.81 9.24 -23.86
C GLY A 208 -12.71 10.40 -22.87
N ARG A 209 -12.71 10.16 -21.55
CA ARG A 209 -12.48 11.19 -20.51
C ARG A 209 -11.05 11.21 -20.01
N LYS A 210 -10.62 12.37 -19.51
CA LYS A 210 -9.30 12.54 -18.86
C LYS A 210 -9.33 12.35 -17.34
N ASP A 211 -10.49 12.55 -16.70
CA ASP A 211 -10.60 12.65 -15.25
C ASP A 211 -10.92 11.29 -14.62
N PRO A 212 -10.17 10.87 -13.59
CA PRO A 212 -10.39 9.59 -12.93
C PRO A 212 -11.58 9.59 -11.96
N ILE A 213 -12.19 8.42 -11.82
CA ILE A 213 -13.16 8.04 -10.81
C ILE A 213 -12.51 7.03 -9.86
N PRO A 214 -12.31 7.37 -8.57
CA PRO A 214 -11.77 6.43 -7.60
C PRO A 214 -12.80 5.33 -7.30
N PRO A 215 -12.39 4.05 -7.23
CA PRO A 215 -13.30 2.96 -6.88
C PRO A 215 -13.81 3.05 -5.43
N LEU A 216 -13.10 3.75 -4.55
CA LEU A 216 -13.40 3.87 -3.11
C LEU A 216 -13.46 2.52 -2.37
N VAL A 217 -12.86 1.48 -2.95
CA VAL A 217 -12.67 0.16 -2.37
C VAL A 217 -11.27 -0.36 -2.70
N THR A 218 -10.66 -1.07 -1.76
CA THR A 218 -9.36 -1.74 -1.92
C THR A 218 -9.56 -3.22 -2.22
N ARG A 219 -8.51 -3.92 -2.68
CA ARG A 219 -8.57 -5.38 -2.88
C ARG A 219 -8.72 -6.18 -1.58
N ALA A 220 -8.49 -5.57 -0.42
CA ALA A 220 -8.73 -6.16 0.88
C ALA A 220 -10.21 -6.05 1.33
N ASN A 221 -11.13 -5.72 0.41
CA ASN A 221 -12.54 -5.43 0.70
C ASN A 221 -12.75 -4.29 1.73
N ASP A 222 -11.80 -3.35 1.82
CA ASP A 222 -11.95 -2.15 2.64
C ASP A 222 -12.45 -0.97 1.82
N PHE A 223 -13.21 -0.05 2.44
CA PHE A 223 -13.58 1.22 1.82
C PHE A 223 -12.69 2.35 2.32
N TYR A 224 -12.14 3.08 1.35
CA TYR A 224 -11.48 4.36 1.61
C TYR A 224 -12.37 5.51 1.15
N GLU A 225 -12.00 6.72 1.51
CA GLU A 225 -12.68 7.93 1.08
C GLU A 225 -11.70 8.87 0.41
N VAL A 226 -12.23 9.80 -0.38
CA VAL A 226 -11.44 10.95 -0.86
C VAL A 226 -11.85 12.21 -0.10
N SER A 227 -10.91 13.14 0.07
CA SER A 227 -11.14 14.45 0.67
C SER A 227 -10.59 15.57 -0.19
N GLY A 228 -11.23 16.74 -0.19
CA GLY A 228 -10.68 17.92 -0.86
C GLY A 228 -11.64 19.10 -0.78
N SER A 229 -11.51 20.04 -1.71
CA SER A 229 -12.46 21.16 -1.84
C SER A 229 -13.90 20.69 -2.15
N ILE A 230 -14.06 19.47 -2.68
CA ILE A 230 -15.37 18.82 -2.90
C ILE A 230 -16.02 18.28 -1.61
N GLY A 231 -15.31 18.33 -0.48
CA GLY A 231 -15.70 17.67 0.77
C GLY A 231 -15.19 16.23 0.84
N ARG A 232 -15.80 15.42 1.71
CA ARG A 232 -15.47 13.98 1.88
C ARG A 232 -16.45 13.13 1.09
N ILE A 233 -15.95 12.25 0.24
CA ILE A 233 -16.78 11.38 -0.60
C ILE A 233 -16.49 9.92 -0.27
N ARG A 234 -17.53 9.14 0.00
CA ARG A 234 -17.47 7.73 0.40
C ARG A 234 -18.19 6.83 -0.58
N HIS A 235 -17.73 5.58 -0.63
CA HIS A 235 -18.42 4.50 -1.33
C HIS A 235 -19.86 4.35 -0.80
N ARG A 236 -20.81 4.04 -1.69
CA ARG A 236 -22.23 3.83 -1.32
C ARG A 236 -22.46 2.78 -0.24
N GLY A 237 -21.54 1.82 -0.11
CA GLY A 237 -21.61 0.74 0.88
C GLY A 237 -21.24 1.16 2.30
N ALA A 238 -20.61 2.33 2.49
CA ALA A 238 -20.19 2.82 3.80
C ALA A 238 -21.38 2.91 4.77
N LYS A 239 -21.14 2.62 6.06
CA LYS A 239 -22.19 2.68 7.11
C LYS A 239 -22.18 3.97 7.90
N ASN A 240 -21.20 4.83 7.66
CA ASN A 240 -21.12 6.15 8.25
C ASN A 240 -21.00 7.21 7.15
N PHE A 241 -21.89 8.20 7.16
CA PHE A 241 -21.88 9.37 6.27
C PHE A 241 -21.82 10.71 7.03
N THR A 242 -21.56 10.71 8.34
CA THR A 242 -21.37 11.96 9.09
C THR A 242 -20.22 12.76 8.47
N GLY A 243 -20.54 13.97 7.98
CA GLY A 243 -19.57 14.86 7.33
C GLY A 243 -19.10 14.41 5.94
N ALA A 244 -19.78 13.45 5.31
CA ALA A 244 -19.42 12.91 3.99
C ALA A 244 -20.64 12.74 3.08
N SER A 245 -20.42 12.72 1.76
CA SER A 245 -21.45 12.43 0.76
C SER A 245 -21.20 11.09 0.08
N ASN A 246 -22.27 10.45 -0.38
CA ASN A 246 -22.19 9.26 -1.22
C ASN A 246 -21.73 9.66 -2.63
N ILE A 247 -20.75 8.92 -3.19
CA ILE A 247 -20.27 9.11 -4.57
C ILE A 247 -21.39 9.08 -5.62
N ASP A 248 -22.43 8.27 -5.41
CA ASP A 248 -23.56 8.13 -6.34
C ASP A 248 -24.30 9.45 -6.57
N TYR A 249 -24.35 10.34 -5.56
CA TYR A 249 -25.00 11.65 -5.65
C TYR A 249 -24.25 12.64 -6.55
N LEU A 250 -23.00 12.35 -6.91
CA LEU A 250 -22.23 13.17 -7.84
C LEU A 250 -22.60 12.89 -9.30
N THR A 251 -23.23 11.75 -9.60
CA THR A 251 -23.59 11.34 -10.97
C THR A 251 -24.50 12.37 -11.66
N LYS A 252 -24.22 12.67 -12.93
CA LYS A 252 -25.03 13.56 -13.78
C LYS A 252 -25.87 12.74 -14.75
N TYR A 253 -27.17 13.02 -14.76
CA TYR A 253 -28.13 12.44 -15.70
C TYR A 253 -28.63 13.52 -16.66
N LEU A 254 -28.50 13.27 -17.96
CA LEU A 254 -28.90 14.20 -19.02
C LEU A 254 -30.03 13.60 -19.87
N PRO A 255 -31.08 14.36 -20.22
CA PRO A 255 -32.09 13.88 -21.16
C PRO A 255 -31.51 13.79 -22.57
N LEU A 256 -31.95 12.78 -23.33
CA LEU A 256 -31.49 12.44 -24.67
C LEU A 256 -31.53 13.64 -25.64
N ALA A 257 -32.59 14.45 -25.59
CA ALA A 257 -32.78 15.63 -26.42
C ALA A 257 -31.71 16.71 -26.22
N SER A 258 -31.02 16.70 -25.08
CA SER A 258 -29.92 17.62 -24.76
C SER A 258 -28.53 16.99 -24.82
N ALA A 259 -28.45 15.67 -25.04
CA ALA A 259 -27.21 14.92 -25.00
C ALA A 259 -26.39 15.16 -26.28
N ASP A 260 -25.53 16.17 -26.23
CA ASP A 260 -24.64 16.60 -27.31
C ASP A 260 -23.17 16.52 -26.89
N VAL A 261 -22.29 16.11 -27.81
CA VAL A 261 -20.84 15.91 -27.59
C VAL A 261 -20.17 17.12 -26.97
N ILE A 262 -20.44 18.32 -27.48
CA ILE A 262 -19.78 19.54 -27.02
C ILE A 262 -20.20 19.84 -25.57
N ASN A 263 -21.50 19.78 -25.30
CA ASN A 263 -22.05 20.08 -23.99
C ASN A 263 -21.64 19.06 -22.94
N ASN A 264 -21.63 17.78 -23.29
CA ASN A 264 -21.31 16.70 -22.37
C ASN A 264 -19.83 16.66 -22.03
N ILE A 265 -18.93 16.91 -22.99
CA ILE A 265 -17.49 17.04 -22.71
C ILE A 265 -17.25 18.26 -21.80
N ARG A 266 -17.86 19.42 -22.09
CA ARG A 266 -17.78 20.60 -21.20
C ARG A 266 -18.31 20.31 -19.81
N LEU A 267 -19.42 19.59 -19.69
CA LEU A 267 -19.98 19.16 -18.40
C LEU A 267 -18.99 18.27 -17.63
N SER A 268 -18.30 17.36 -18.32
CA SER A 268 -17.28 16.48 -17.71
C SER A 268 -16.10 17.25 -17.14
N VAL A 269 -15.61 18.26 -17.86
CA VAL A 269 -14.53 19.16 -17.41
C VAL A 269 -14.96 19.95 -16.18
N LYS A 270 -16.23 20.38 -16.13
CA LYS A 270 -16.80 21.11 -15.00
C LYS A 270 -17.07 20.21 -13.78
N ASN A 271 -17.13 18.88 -13.96
CA ASN A 271 -17.45 17.91 -12.92
C ASN A 271 -16.50 16.69 -12.97
N PRO A 272 -15.21 16.86 -12.62
CA PRO A 272 -14.20 15.82 -12.82
C PRO A 272 -14.52 14.48 -12.15
N LEU A 273 -15.07 14.50 -10.93
CA LEU A 273 -15.41 13.30 -10.14
C LEU A 273 -16.78 12.68 -10.47
N SER A 274 -17.58 13.30 -11.35
CA SER A 274 -18.93 12.84 -11.65
C SER A 274 -18.94 11.88 -12.84
N LEU A 275 -19.61 10.73 -12.72
CA LEU A 275 -20.06 9.96 -13.89
C LEU A 275 -21.13 10.75 -14.66
N ILE A 276 -21.14 10.62 -15.98
CA ILE A 276 -22.16 11.23 -16.85
C ILE A 276 -22.93 10.13 -17.55
N TYR A 277 -24.25 10.22 -17.50
CA TYR A 277 -25.19 9.26 -18.06
C TYR A 277 -26.28 9.96 -18.87
N VAL A 278 -26.63 9.37 -20.02
CA VAL A 278 -27.76 9.82 -20.84
C VAL A 278 -28.99 8.97 -20.51
N ASN A 279 -30.08 9.65 -20.21
CA ASN A 279 -31.39 9.09 -19.93
C ASN A 279 -32.39 9.45 -21.04
N LYS A 280 -33.51 8.73 -21.08
CA LYS A 280 -34.69 9.13 -21.84
C LYS A 280 -35.14 10.54 -21.42
N ASP A 281 -35.86 11.23 -22.29
CA ASP A 281 -36.27 12.62 -22.05
C ASP A 281 -37.20 12.79 -20.85
N ASP A 282 -37.99 11.77 -20.53
CA ASP A 282 -38.81 11.69 -19.31
C ASP A 282 -38.02 11.27 -18.06
N ASN A 283 -36.71 11.09 -18.19
CA ASN A 283 -35.79 10.62 -17.17
C ASN A 283 -36.10 9.22 -16.60
N SER A 284 -36.88 8.39 -17.29
CA SER A 284 -37.32 7.06 -16.83
C SER A 284 -36.22 5.98 -16.84
N GLY A 285 -35.00 6.31 -17.24
CA GLY A 285 -33.85 5.41 -17.26
C GLY A 285 -32.95 5.62 -18.47
N GLN A 286 -32.02 4.69 -18.69
CA GLN A 286 -31.01 4.75 -19.76
C GLN A 286 -31.65 4.92 -21.15
N ALA A 287 -31.08 5.84 -21.93
CA ALA A 287 -31.45 6.03 -23.34
C ALA A 287 -30.72 5.03 -24.23
N TYR A 288 -31.39 4.65 -25.32
CA TYR A 288 -30.89 3.72 -26.33
C TYR A 288 -31.12 4.29 -27.73
N TYR A 289 -30.15 4.11 -28.63
CA TYR A 289 -30.38 4.41 -30.04
C TYR A 289 -31.42 3.46 -30.60
N ASN A 290 -32.39 4.00 -31.35
CA ASN A 290 -33.49 3.24 -31.95
C ASN A 290 -34.27 2.37 -30.95
N ASN A 291 -34.26 2.73 -29.65
CA ASN A 291 -34.82 1.93 -28.56
C ASN A 291 -34.27 0.49 -28.46
N ASN A 292 -33.08 0.21 -28.99
CA ASN A 292 -32.44 -1.10 -28.93
C ASN A 292 -31.55 -1.24 -27.67
N PRO A 293 -31.84 -2.18 -26.75
CA PRO A 293 -31.06 -2.37 -25.52
C PRO A 293 -29.56 -2.64 -25.72
N ASN A 294 -29.17 -3.18 -26.88
CA ASN A 294 -27.77 -3.44 -27.23
C ASN A 294 -27.03 -2.17 -27.69
N LEU A 295 -27.75 -1.06 -27.88
CA LEU A 295 -27.25 0.21 -28.39
C LEU A 295 -27.46 1.35 -27.38
N PRO A 296 -26.86 1.28 -26.17
CA PRO A 296 -26.97 2.36 -25.20
C PRO A 296 -26.36 3.65 -25.76
N VAL A 297 -27.02 4.79 -25.48
CA VAL A 297 -26.49 6.08 -25.90
C VAL A 297 -25.19 6.37 -25.16
N ASN A 298 -24.16 6.78 -25.90
CA ASN A 298 -22.85 7.11 -25.35
C ASN A 298 -22.97 8.24 -24.31
N TRP A 299 -22.10 8.27 -23.28
CA TRP A 299 -22.16 9.33 -22.26
C TRP A 299 -21.96 10.73 -22.86
N PHE A 300 -21.20 10.82 -23.95
CA PHE A 300 -20.97 12.05 -24.71
C PHE A 300 -22.13 12.40 -25.67
N GLY A 301 -23.15 11.56 -25.81
CA GLY A 301 -24.33 11.90 -26.62
C GLY A 301 -24.10 11.84 -28.14
N ARG A 302 -24.78 12.74 -28.87
CA ARG A 302 -24.75 12.83 -30.34
C ARG A 302 -23.96 14.05 -30.81
N LEU A 303 -23.54 14.07 -32.07
CA LEU A 303 -22.89 15.24 -32.67
C LEU A 303 -23.59 15.64 -33.96
N ALA A 304 -24.05 16.88 -34.05
CA ALA A 304 -24.61 17.42 -35.28
C ALA A 304 -23.60 17.33 -36.43
N GLY A 305 -24.03 16.75 -37.57
CA GLY A 305 -23.18 16.56 -38.75
C GLY A 305 -22.30 15.29 -38.75
N LEU A 306 -22.33 14.49 -37.68
CA LEU A 306 -21.70 13.17 -37.63
C LEU A 306 -22.76 12.10 -37.27
N PRO A 307 -23.11 11.17 -38.17
CA PRO A 307 -24.14 10.18 -37.88
C PRO A 307 -23.71 9.22 -36.77
N ASP A 308 -24.68 8.65 -36.05
CA ASP A 308 -24.46 7.85 -34.84
C ASP A 308 -23.54 6.61 -35.08
N ASN A 309 -23.53 6.06 -36.29
CA ASN A 309 -22.65 4.95 -36.69
C ASN A 309 -21.18 5.36 -36.89
N ARG A 310 -20.90 6.67 -36.97
CA ARG A 310 -19.55 7.23 -37.14
C ARG A 310 -19.01 7.94 -35.91
N LEU A 311 -19.68 7.83 -34.75
CA LEU A 311 -19.20 8.45 -33.50
C LEU A 311 -17.83 7.93 -33.03
N SER A 312 -17.37 6.76 -33.51
CA SER A 312 -16.00 6.29 -33.31
C SER A 312 -14.94 7.29 -33.83
N GLU A 313 -15.26 8.07 -34.87
CA GLU A 313 -14.36 9.07 -35.48
C GLU A 313 -14.17 10.34 -34.62
N LEU A 314 -14.85 10.42 -33.47
CA LEU A 314 -14.53 11.45 -32.47
C LEU A 314 -13.08 11.30 -31.99
N ASN A 315 -12.55 10.08 -31.98
CA ASN A 315 -11.15 9.78 -31.63
C ASN A 315 -10.71 10.47 -30.31
N LEU A 316 -11.56 10.36 -29.28
CA LEU A 316 -11.36 11.05 -28.00
C LEU A 316 -10.11 10.53 -27.28
N TRP A 317 -9.77 9.26 -27.45
CA TRP A 317 -8.46 8.72 -27.10
C TRP A 317 -7.79 8.25 -28.37
N SER A 318 -6.46 8.35 -28.39
CA SER A 318 -5.53 8.18 -29.50
C SER A 318 -5.71 6.85 -30.27
N ASP A 319 -6.80 6.69 -31.01
CA ASP A 319 -7.13 5.49 -31.78
C ASP A 319 -6.29 5.48 -33.04
N ASN A 320 -5.55 4.40 -33.22
CA ASN A 320 -4.73 4.17 -34.41
C ASN A 320 -5.61 4.19 -35.66
N SER A 321 -6.82 3.64 -35.62
CA SER A 321 -7.70 3.66 -36.79
C SER A 321 -8.44 4.98 -37.02
N GLN A 322 -8.31 5.94 -36.09
CA GLN A 322 -9.09 7.18 -36.06
C GLN A 322 -10.61 6.93 -36.12
N GLY A 323 -11.07 5.79 -35.58
CA GLY A 323 -12.45 5.33 -35.62
C GLY A 323 -12.94 4.87 -36.99
N MET A 324 -12.06 4.73 -37.98
CA MET A 324 -12.40 4.32 -39.34
C MET A 324 -12.18 2.83 -39.56
N ILE A 325 -13.05 2.22 -40.37
CA ILE A 325 -12.98 0.81 -40.74
C ILE A 325 -12.35 0.64 -42.13
N SER A 326 -11.72 -0.51 -42.36
CA SER A 326 -11.15 -0.88 -43.66
C SER A 326 -11.77 -2.15 -44.23
N MET A 327 -11.69 -2.31 -45.55
CA MET A 327 -11.93 -3.59 -46.22
C MET A 327 -10.68 -4.46 -46.08
N GLY A 328 -10.85 -5.78 -45.92
CA GLY A 328 -9.70 -6.68 -45.74
C GLY A 328 -8.99 -6.54 -44.39
N TYR A 329 -9.68 -6.01 -43.37
CA TYR A 329 -9.18 -5.66 -42.04
C TYR A 329 -8.43 -6.77 -41.28
N ASN A 330 -8.46 -8.03 -41.75
CA ASN A 330 -7.71 -9.14 -41.15
C ASN A 330 -6.34 -9.38 -41.80
N ASN A 331 -5.98 -8.66 -42.86
CA ASN A 331 -4.65 -8.74 -43.47
C ASN A 331 -3.62 -7.98 -42.63
N ASP A 332 -2.37 -8.43 -42.59
CA ASP A 332 -1.28 -7.74 -41.88
C ASP A 332 -1.16 -6.27 -42.33
N ASP A 333 -1.26 -6.00 -43.63
CA ASP A 333 -1.18 -4.65 -44.21
C ASP A 333 -2.33 -3.72 -43.80
N SER A 334 -3.40 -4.26 -43.19
CA SER A 334 -4.51 -3.45 -42.67
C SER A 334 -4.28 -2.91 -41.27
N ALA A 335 -3.23 -3.37 -40.57
CA ALA A 335 -2.85 -2.89 -39.25
C ALA A 335 -2.56 -1.39 -39.28
N GLN A 336 -3.34 -0.61 -38.52
CA GLN A 336 -3.21 0.85 -38.54
C GLN A 336 -2.00 1.33 -37.73
N PRO A 337 -1.21 2.29 -38.27
CA PRO A 337 -0.07 2.82 -37.56
C PRO A 337 -0.48 3.63 -36.34
N TYR A 338 0.41 3.70 -35.37
CA TYR A 338 0.36 4.64 -34.27
C TYR A 338 0.36 6.07 -34.79
N ARG A 339 -0.53 6.89 -34.23
CA ARG A 339 -0.72 8.32 -34.57
C ARG A 339 -0.63 9.19 -33.32
N ASP A 340 -0.55 10.49 -33.50
CA ASP A 340 -0.41 11.45 -32.39
C ASP A 340 -1.42 11.24 -31.27
N LYS A 341 -0.97 11.52 -30.05
CA LYS A 341 -1.79 11.48 -28.86
C LYS A 341 -2.94 12.49 -28.92
N SER A 342 -4.13 12.08 -28.47
CA SER A 342 -5.31 12.92 -28.29
C SER A 342 -5.22 13.81 -27.05
N SER A 343 -5.86 14.98 -27.11
CA SER A 343 -5.96 15.95 -26.00
C SER A 343 -6.63 15.43 -24.73
N TYR A 344 -7.47 14.38 -24.84
CA TYR A 344 -8.22 13.79 -23.73
C TYR A 344 -7.62 12.48 -23.21
N ASP A 345 -6.55 11.98 -23.82
CA ASP A 345 -5.84 10.79 -23.36
C ASP A 345 -5.32 11.04 -21.92
N PRO A 346 -5.69 10.19 -20.94
CA PRO A 346 -5.39 10.43 -19.53
C PRO A 346 -3.92 10.12 -19.19
N CYS A 347 -3.16 9.45 -20.06
CA CYS A 347 -1.82 9.02 -19.71
C CYS A 347 -0.87 10.22 -19.49
N PRO A 348 0.20 10.05 -18.69
CA PRO A 348 1.23 11.08 -18.50
C PRO A 348 2.00 11.44 -19.78
N ASN A 349 2.88 12.45 -19.70
CA ASN A 349 3.74 12.83 -20.82
C ASN A 349 4.63 11.65 -21.26
N GLY A 350 4.75 11.42 -22.58
CA GLY A 350 5.49 10.27 -23.13
C GLY A 350 4.75 8.93 -23.09
N TRP A 351 3.50 8.90 -22.61
CA TRP A 351 2.67 7.71 -22.49
C TRP A 351 1.29 7.94 -23.10
N ARG A 352 0.62 6.87 -23.54
CA ARG A 352 -0.72 6.91 -24.15
C ARG A 352 -1.53 5.65 -23.86
N ILE A 353 -2.85 5.73 -24.05
CA ILE A 353 -3.71 4.55 -24.02
C ILE A 353 -3.40 3.68 -25.25
N PRO A 354 -3.27 2.35 -25.08
CA PRO A 354 -3.04 1.43 -26.19
C PRO A 354 -4.29 1.31 -27.05
N SER A 355 -4.10 1.05 -28.34
CA SER A 355 -5.17 1.04 -29.34
C SER A 355 -5.24 -0.33 -30.01
N MET A 356 -6.44 -0.74 -30.41
CA MET A 356 -6.59 -1.81 -31.39
C MET A 356 -5.96 -1.37 -32.72
N LEU A 357 -5.52 -2.33 -33.53
CA LEU A 357 -4.98 -2.04 -34.87
C LEU A 357 -6.08 -1.78 -35.93
N VAL A 358 -7.35 -2.08 -35.62
CA VAL A 358 -8.53 -1.81 -36.48
C VAL A 358 -9.75 -1.43 -35.65
N ALA A 359 -10.67 -0.63 -36.20
CA ALA A 359 -11.97 -0.32 -35.58
C ALA A 359 -13.13 -1.21 -36.07
N ASN A 360 -12.88 -2.17 -36.94
CA ASN A 360 -13.92 -3.09 -37.41
C ASN A 360 -14.49 -3.89 -36.23
N LEU A 361 -15.82 -3.93 -36.09
CA LEU A 361 -16.50 -4.72 -35.06
C LEU A 361 -16.73 -6.17 -35.48
N GLY A 362 -16.82 -6.43 -36.78
CA GLY A 362 -16.96 -7.76 -37.35
C GLY A 362 -17.18 -7.73 -38.86
N SER A 363 -17.30 -8.90 -39.46
CA SER A 363 -17.51 -9.10 -40.89
C SER A 363 -18.89 -8.65 -41.38
N GLN A 364 -19.09 -8.68 -42.70
CA GLN A 364 -20.39 -8.44 -43.33
C GLN A 364 -21.48 -9.46 -42.91
N ALA A 365 -21.08 -10.61 -42.39
CA ALA A 365 -21.97 -11.62 -41.83
C ALA A 365 -22.22 -11.41 -40.32
N TYR A 366 -21.80 -10.27 -39.75
CA TYR A 366 -21.84 -9.97 -38.31
C TYR A 366 -21.07 -10.97 -37.44
N ALA A 367 -20.14 -11.74 -38.02
CA ALA A 367 -19.21 -12.57 -37.27
C ALA A 367 -18.06 -11.71 -36.73
N ASP A 368 -17.79 -11.82 -35.42
CA ASP A 368 -16.66 -11.17 -34.75
C ASP A 368 -15.36 -11.94 -35.03
N ASP A 369 -14.85 -11.81 -36.25
CA ASP A 369 -13.68 -12.51 -36.78
C ASP A 369 -12.41 -11.65 -36.77
N ILE A 370 -12.39 -10.58 -35.96
CA ILE A 370 -11.22 -9.74 -35.76
C ILE A 370 -10.10 -10.58 -35.16
N ARG A 371 -8.87 -10.42 -35.65
CA ARG A 371 -7.71 -11.15 -35.14
C ARG A 371 -7.39 -10.78 -33.69
N VAL A 372 -7.08 -11.79 -32.87
CA VAL A 372 -6.73 -11.59 -31.46
C VAL A 372 -5.43 -10.80 -31.29
N ASP A 373 -4.42 -11.05 -32.14
CA ASP A 373 -3.15 -10.31 -32.13
C ASP A 373 -3.27 -8.82 -32.48
N PHE A 374 -4.39 -8.37 -33.05
CA PHE A 374 -4.67 -6.95 -33.29
C PHE A 374 -5.12 -6.20 -32.04
N SER A 375 -5.40 -6.93 -30.95
CA SER A 375 -5.50 -6.34 -29.62
C SER A 375 -4.12 -6.11 -29.04
N PRO A 376 -3.85 -4.95 -28.42
CA PRO A 376 -2.61 -4.75 -27.67
C PRO A 376 -2.50 -5.71 -26.48
N PHE A 377 -3.63 -6.25 -25.99
CA PHE A 377 -3.67 -7.23 -24.90
C PHE A 377 -3.74 -8.68 -25.38
N GLY A 378 -3.68 -8.94 -26.69
CA GLY A 378 -3.84 -10.26 -27.29
C GLY A 378 -2.62 -11.16 -27.17
N VAL A 379 -2.84 -12.47 -27.23
CA VAL A 379 -1.78 -13.47 -27.46
C VAL A 379 -1.37 -13.48 -28.93
N ARG A 380 -0.12 -13.89 -29.23
CA ARG A 380 0.45 -13.94 -30.61
C ARG A 380 -0.21 -15.02 -31.48
N THR A 381 -1.40 -14.72 -31.99
CA THR A 381 -2.17 -15.58 -32.90
C THR A 381 -3.03 -14.74 -33.85
N ASN A 382 -3.01 -15.08 -35.14
CA ASN A 382 -3.85 -14.45 -36.16
C ASN A 382 -5.29 -15.02 -36.19
N MET A 383 -5.65 -15.84 -35.19
CA MET A 383 -6.99 -16.41 -35.06
C MET A 383 -8.03 -15.31 -34.83
N GLY A 384 -9.17 -15.41 -35.52
CA GLY A 384 -10.33 -14.56 -35.28
C GLY A 384 -10.95 -14.81 -33.90
N LYS A 385 -11.47 -13.76 -33.25
CA LYS A 385 -12.07 -13.84 -31.90
C LYS A 385 -13.14 -14.91 -31.78
N ASN A 386 -14.07 -14.98 -32.72
CA ASN A 386 -15.13 -16.01 -32.75
C ASN A 386 -14.55 -17.44 -32.69
N VAL A 387 -13.46 -17.71 -33.40
CA VAL A 387 -12.79 -19.03 -33.38
C VAL A 387 -12.08 -19.25 -32.05
N PHE A 388 -11.41 -18.23 -31.51
CA PHE A 388 -10.74 -18.28 -30.20
C PHE A 388 -11.73 -18.62 -29.06
N GLU A 389 -12.90 -17.97 -29.07
CA GLU A 389 -13.95 -18.17 -28.08
C GLU A 389 -14.67 -19.51 -28.26
N THR A 390 -15.01 -19.88 -29.50
CA THR A 390 -15.65 -21.18 -29.80
C THR A 390 -14.75 -22.37 -29.45
N SER A 391 -13.42 -22.20 -29.61
CA SER A 391 -12.42 -23.19 -29.19
C SER A 391 -12.17 -23.21 -27.68
N LYS A 392 -12.84 -22.32 -26.92
CA LYS A 392 -12.70 -22.16 -25.47
C LYS A 392 -11.30 -21.76 -24.99
N TYR A 393 -10.47 -21.15 -25.84
CA TYR A 393 -9.14 -20.70 -25.45
C TYR A 393 -9.17 -19.51 -24.49
N HIS A 394 -10.30 -18.82 -24.36
CA HIS A 394 -10.53 -17.82 -23.32
C HIS A 394 -10.67 -18.41 -21.91
N ILE A 395 -10.84 -19.73 -21.76
CA ILE A 395 -10.94 -20.41 -20.45
C ILE A 395 -9.55 -20.89 -20.06
N ILE A 396 -8.99 -20.32 -19.00
CA ILE A 396 -7.71 -20.76 -18.45
C ILE A 396 -7.93 -22.05 -17.68
N LYS A 397 -7.30 -23.14 -18.10
CA LYS A 397 -7.40 -24.46 -17.46
C LYS A 397 -6.54 -24.54 -16.18
N PRO A 398 -6.82 -25.49 -15.27
CA PRO A 398 -6.02 -25.70 -14.06
C PRO A 398 -4.56 -26.09 -14.34
N THR A 399 -4.29 -26.68 -15.51
CA THR A 399 -2.95 -27.02 -16.00
C THR A 399 -2.81 -26.65 -17.48
N ASP A 400 -1.58 -26.66 -18.00
CA ASP A 400 -1.30 -26.44 -19.42
C ASP A 400 -1.66 -27.66 -20.30
N ALA A 401 -2.21 -28.74 -19.72
CA ALA A 401 -2.56 -29.94 -20.47
C ALA A 401 -3.65 -29.65 -21.53
N GLY A 402 -3.28 -29.86 -22.80
CA GLY A 402 -4.17 -29.60 -23.93
C GLY A 402 -4.52 -28.12 -24.12
N ALA A 403 -3.71 -27.20 -23.57
CA ALA A 403 -3.74 -25.79 -23.96
C ALA A 403 -2.85 -25.57 -25.20
N PRO A 404 -3.24 -24.71 -26.15
CA PRO A 404 -2.35 -24.34 -27.26
C PRO A 404 -1.12 -23.58 -26.75
N ALA A 405 -0.01 -23.64 -27.47
CA ALA A 405 1.28 -23.07 -27.04
C ALA A 405 1.21 -21.58 -26.66
N PHE A 406 0.37 -20.78 -27.31
CA PHE A 406 0.19 -19.37 -26.98
C PHE A 406 -0.64 -19.10 -25.71
N MET A 407 -1.25 -20.14 -25.11
CA MET A 407 -2.03 -20.07 -23.86
C MET A 407 -1.34 -20.76 -22.67
N THR A 408 -0.17 -21.37 -22.86
CA THR A 408 0.55 -22.01 -21.74
C THR A 408 1.17 -20.95 -20.83
N GLY A 409 1.45 -21.29 -19.56
CA GLY A 409 2.15 -20.39 -18.64
C GLY A 409 1.30 -19.26 -18.05
N PHE A 410 0.00 -19.22 -18.31
CA PHE A 410 -0.93 -18.32 -17.63
C PHE A 410 -1.05 -18.72 -16.15
N LYS A 411 -0.84 -17.75 -15.24
CA LYS A 411 -1.06 -17.95 -13.80
C LYS A 411 -2.22 -17.09 -13.31
N VAL A 412 -3.16 -17.73 -12.64
CA VAL A 412 -4.32 -17.10 -12.01
C VAL A 412 -4.08 -17.08 -10.51
N TYR A 413 -4.27 -15.92 -9.89
CA TYR A 413 -4.42 -15.78 -8.46
C TYR A 413 -5.91 -15.65 -8.18
N PRO A 414 -6.57 -16.72 -7.70
CA PRO A 414 -8.02 -16.71 -7.48
C PRO A 414 -8.45 -15.51 -6.62
N ASN A 415 -9.49 -14.82 -7.07
CA ASN A 415 -10.05 -13.59 -6.49
C ASN A 415 -9.06 -12.42 -6.36
N LEU A 416 -7.92 -12.42 -7.07
CA LEU A 416 -6.91 -11.36 -6.96
C LEU A 416 -6.44 -10.80 -8.29
N GLY A 417 -6.24 -11.64 -9.31
CA GLY A 417 -5.74 -11.21 -10.62
C GLY A 417 -4.99 -12.30 -11.39
N PHE A 418 -4.19 -11.88 -12.36
CA PHE A 418 -3.43 -12.75 -13.26
C PHE A 418 -1.97 -12.33 -13.37
N ASP A 419 -1.08 -13.30 -13.44
CA ASP A 419 0.32 -13.12 -13.81
C ASP A 419 0.56 -13.78 -15.17
N LEU A 420 0.84 -12.94 -16.17
CA LEU A 420 1.09 -13.34 -17.55
C LEU A 420 2.56 -13.08 -17.95
N SER A 421 3.47 -13.03 -16.97
CA SER A 421 4.90 -12.81 -17.20
C SER A 421 5.61 -13.94 -17.97
N ASN A 422 4.92 -15.05 -18.23
CA ASN A 422 5.42 -16.17 -19.03
C ASN A 422 4.33 -16.78 -19.94
N ALA A 423 3.35 -15.98 -20.36
CA ALA A 423 2.26 -16.40 -21.24
C ALA A 423 2.78 -16.77 -22.65
N GLY A 424 2.65 -18.03 -23.02
CA GLY A 424 3.18 -18.59 -24.26
C GLY A 424 4.70 -18.39 -24.42
N GLY A 425 5.43 -18.32 -23.30
CA GLY A 425 6.87 -18.00 -23.29
C GLY A 425 7.21 -16.52 -23.46
N ASN A 426 6.23 -15.62 -23.33
CA ASN A 426 6.42 -14.17 -23.40
C ASN A 426 6.00 -13.50 -22.09
N ASP A 427 6.67 -12.40 -21.74
CA ASP A 427 6.28 -11.56 -20.62
C ASP A 427 5.21 -10.57 -21.06
N MET A 428 3.93 -10.82 -20.77
CA MET A 428 2.83 -9.86 -21.02
C MET A 428 2.57 -8.94 -19.81
N GLY A 429 3.30 -9.13 -18.70
CA GLY A 429 3.12 -8.42 -17.44
C GLY A 429 2.05 -9.02 -16.51
N ILE A 430 1.82 -8.30 -15.40
CA ILE A 430 0.92 -8.71 -14.32
C ILE A 430 -0.35 -7.85 -14.36
N PHE A 431 -1.51 -8.46 -14.11
CA PHE A 431 -2.83 -7.85 -14.20
C PHE A 431 -3.63 -8.07 -12.90
N PRO A 432 -3.45 -7.21 -11.89
CA PRO A 432 -4.29 -7.22 -10.70
C PRO A 432 -5.73 -6.82 -11.03
N GLY A 433 -6.68 -7.32 -10.22
CA GLY A 433 -8.09 -6.92 -10.30
C GLY A 433 -8.29 -5.41 -10.16
N THR A 434 -9.07 -4.83 -11.07
CA THR A 434 -9.39 -3.40 -11.15
C THR A 434 -10.83 -3.11 -10.73
N GLY A 435 -11.69 -4.11 -10.74
CA GLY A 435 -13.14 -3.93 -10.83
C GLY A 435 -13.55 -3.10 -12.05
N GLN A 436 -14.82 -2.67 -12.05
CA GLN A 436 -15.42 -1.81 -13.08
C GLN A 436 -16.75 -1.23 -12.58
N LEU A 437 -17.20 -0.13 -13.17
CA LEU A 437 -18.53 0.46 -12.97
C LEU A 437 -19.39 0.16 -14.20
N ILE A 438 -20.35 -0.77 -14.07
CA ILE A 438 -21.17 -1.21 -15.21
C ILE A 438 -22.60 -0.72 -15.05
N ARG A 439 -23.02 0.13 -15.99
CA ARG A 439 -24.38 0.69 -15.98
C ARG A 439 -25.47 -0.36 -16.25
N SER A 440 -25.26 -1.20 -17.26
CA SER A 440 -26.24 -2.17 -17.75
C SER A 440 -26.46 -3.36 -16.80
N ALA A 441 -25.41 -3.84 -16.12
CA ALA A 441 -25.48 -5.01 -15.25
C ALA A 441 -25.59 -4.66 -13.74
N HIS A 442 -25.04 -3.52 -13.32
CA HIS A 442 -24.95 -3.15 -11.89
C HIS A 442 -25.49 -1.74 -11.59
N LEU A 443 -26.28 -1.17 -12.50
CA LEU A 443 -26.85 0.18 -12.36
C LEU A 443 -25.79 1.27 -12.10
N GLY A 444 -24.57 1.05 -12.61
CA GLY A 444 -23.44 1.97 -12.46
C GLY A 444 -22.71 1.82 -11.15
N GLN A 445 -22.94 0.73 -10.40
CA GLN A 445 -22.24 0.40 -9.17
C GLN A 445 -20.93 -0.32 -9.46
N TYR A 446 -19.98 -0.18 -8.54
CA TYR A 446 -18.70 -0.85 -8.62
C TYR A 446 -18.93 -2.36 -8.45
N THR A 447 -18.33 -3.13 -9.36
CA THR A 447 -18.42 -4.60 -9.41
C THR A 447 -17.34 -5.25 -8.57
N ASP A 448 -17.22 -6.57 -8.62
CA ASP A 448 -16.19 -7.26 -7.84
C ASP A 448 -14.78 -6.81 -8.22
N GLN A 449 -14.01 -6.41 -7.20
CA GLN A 449 -12.68 -5.83 -7.33
C GLN A 449 -11.63 -6.78 -7.92
N HIS A 450 -11.90 -8.08 -7.96
CA HIS A 450 -10.99 -9.08 -8.52
C HIS A 450 -11.07 -9.18 -10.04
N HIS A 451 -12.13 -8.67 -10.69
CA HIS A 451 -12.19 -8.62 -12.14
C HIS A 451 -11.18 -7.62 -12.71
N VAL A 452 -10.62 -7.92 -13.88
CA VAL A 452 -9.75 -6.99 -14.61
C VAL A 452 -10.53 -6.44 -15.79
N ALA A 453 -10.70 -5.14 -15.88
CA ALA A 453 -11.31 -4.46 -17.03
C ALA A 453 -10.42 -3.30 -17.44
N LEU A 454 -9.78 -3.38 -18.62
CA LEU A 454 -8.90 -2.34 -19.15
C LEU A 454 -9.36 -1.85 -20.52
N TRP A 455 -9.37 -0.54 -20.68
CA TRP A 455 -9.71 0.10 -21.95
C TRP A 455 -8.63 -0.07 -23.03
N THR A 456 -9.08 -0.08 -24.29
CA THR A 456 -8.28 0.42 -25.40
C THR A 456 -8.82 1.76 -25.89
N ALA A 457 -8.01 2.49 -26.66
CA ALA A 457 -8.41 3.74 -27.30
C ALA A 457 -9.41 3.55 -28.44
N THR A 458 -9.72 2.32 -28.87
CA THR A 458 -10.49 2.07 -30.08
C THR A 458 -11.96 1.80 -29.80
N MET A 459 -12.81 2.63 -30.38
CA MET A 459 -14.25 2.43 -30.44
C MET A 459 -14.60 1.71 -31.73
N ALA A 460 -15.18 0.52 -31.61
CA ALA A 460 -15.46 -0.35 -32.75
C ALA A 460 -16.82 0.00 -33.39
N ARG A 461 -16.92 -0.22 -34.71
CA ARG A 461 -18.17 -0.05 -35.46
C ARG A 461 -18.37 -1.10 -36.55
N HIS A 462 -19.63 -1.31 -36.91
CA HIS A 462 -19.99 -2.13 -38.07
C HIS A 462 -19.81 -1.35 -39.39
N PHE A 463 -19.90 -2.09 -40.51
CA PHE A 463 -19.83 -1.58 -41.87
C PHE A 463 -21.10 -0.85 -42.33
N ASP A 464 -22.17 -0.92 -41.54
CA ASP A 464 -23.50 -0.40 -41.86
C ASP A 464 -23.84 0.88 -41.05
N ALA A 465 -25.14 1.21 -40.98
CA ALA A 465 -25.66 2.36 -40.25
C ALA A 465 -25.90 2.08 -38.75
N SER A 466 -25.40 0.98 -38.19
CA SER A 466 -25.55 0.67 -36.76
C SER A 466 -24.75 1.66 -35.90
N PRO A 467 -25.38 2.32 -34.90
CA PRO A 467 -24.70 3.22 -33.97
C PRO A 467 -23.44 2.61 -33.35
N ALA A 468 -22.35 3.38 -33.34
CA ALA A 468 -21.13 2.99 -32.66
C ALA A 468 -21.31 3.26 -31.16
N VAL A 469 -21.24 2.22 -30.34
CA VAL A 469 -21.40 2.31 -28.86
C VAL A 469 -20.43 1.42 -28.08
N ILE A 470 -19.73 0.52 -28.79
CA ILE A 470 -18.87 -0.50 -28.22
C ILE A 470 -17.42 -0.06 -28.37
N THR A 471 -16.66 -0.25 -27.31
CA THR A 471 -15.21 -0.13 -27.26
C THR A 471 -14.63 -1.50 -26.98
N ARG A 472 -13.46 -1.79 -27.57
CA ARG A 472 -12.76 -3.06 -27.29
C ARG A 472 -11.87 -2.87 -26.06
N GLY A 473 -11.84 -3.88 -25.20
CA GLY A 473 -11.00 -3.86 -24.01
C GLY A 473 -10.57 -5.26 -23.57
N LEU A 474 -9.66 -5.30 -22.60
CA LEU A 474 -9.30 -6.54 -21.91
C LEU A 474 -10.30 -6.75 -20.77
N PHE A 475 -10.93 -7.91 -20.74
CA PHE A 475 -11.73 -8.37 -19.61
C PHE A 475 -11.19 -9.71 -19.10
N MET A 476 -10.95 -9.82 -17.81
CA MET A 476 -10.51 -11.06 -17.18
C MET A 476 -11.25 -11.32 -15.88
N ILE A 477 -11.54 -12.59 -15.61
CA ILE A 477 -12.30 -13.02 -14.44
C ILE A 477 -11.47 -14.08 -13.71
N PRO A 478 -10.97 -13.82 -12.49
CA PRO A 478 -10.31 -14.82 -11.66
C PRO A 478 -11.23 -15.33 -10.52
N ASP A 479 -12.52 -15.51 -10.77
CA ASP A 479 -13.52 -15.70 -9.71
C ASP A 479 -13.68 -17.19 -9.32
N LYS A 480 -13.19 -17.58 -8.15
CA LYS A 480 -13.31 -18.97 -7.67
C LYS A 480 -14.70 -19.34 -7.17
N GLU A 481 -15.57 -18.36 -6.92
CA GLU A 481 -16.86 -18.59 -6.28
C GLU A 481 -17.96 -18.98 -7.28
N GLN A 482 -17.65 -18.88 -8.57
CA GLN A 482 -18.55 -19.34 -9.63
C GLN A 482 -18.61 -20.88 -9.70
N PRO A 483 -19.78 -21.46 -10.02
CA PRO A 483 -19.96 -22.91 -10.07
C PRO A 483 -19.38 -23.57 -11.33
N ASP A 484 -18.72 -22.81 -12.21
CA ASP A 484 -18.13 -23.30 -13.46
C ASP A 484 -17.05 -24.36 -13.18
N ILE A 485 -16.95 -25.37 -14.06
CA ILE A 485 -15.88 -26.37 -14.06
C ILE A 485 -14.99 -26.09 -15.28
N PRO A 486 -13.82 -25.46 -15.11
CA PRO A 486 -12.96 -25.06 -16.23
C PRO A 486 -12.44 -26.24 -17.06
N ASP A 487 -12.22 -27.38 -16.42
CA ASP A 487 -11.76 -28.61 -17.06
C ASP A 487 -12.49 -29.83 -16.46
N PRO A 488 -13.27 -30.58 -17.28
CA PRO A 488 -13.97 -31.79 -16.82
C PRO A 488 -13.08 -32.86 -16.20
N SER A 489 -11.76 -32.85 -16.47
CA SER A 489 -10.78 -33.77 -15.90
C SER A 489 -10.51 -33.49 -14.41
N TYR A 490 -10.87 -32.31 -13.92
CA TYR A 490 -10.65 -31.84 -12.55
C TYR A 490 -11.96 -31.33 -11.92
N PRO A 491 -12.99 -32.17 -11.72
CA PRO A 491 -14.33 -31.74 -11.28
C PRO A 491 -14.38 -31.11 -9.88
N GLY A 492 -13.33 -31.27 -9.06
CA GLY A 492 -13.20 -30.63 -7.75
C GLY A 492 -12.65 -29.20 -7.79
N ILE A 493 -12.18 -28.75 -8.96
CA ILE A 493 -11.70 -27.38 -9.17
C ILE A 493 -12.81 -26.60 -9.86
N VAL A 494 -13.42 -25.71 -9.10
CA VAL A 494 -14.51 -24.84 -9.54
C VAL A 494 -14.06 -23.38 -9.58
N GLY A 495 -14.66 -22.61 -10.49
CA GLY A 495 -14.39 -21.20 -10.66
C GLY A 495 -14.49 -20.77 -12.12
N ARG A 496 -14.68 -19.47 -12.35
CA ARG A 496 -14.67 -18.86 -13.67
C ARG A 496 -13.34 -18.15 -13.89
N TYR A 497 -12.52 -18.72 -14.76
CA TYR A 497 -11.16 -18.23 -15.06
C TYR A 497 -11.04 -17.81 -16.52
N PHE A 498 -11.47 -16.59 -16.83
CA PHE A 498 -11.59 -16.11 -18.22
C PHE A 498 -10.53 -15.06 -18.57
N TYR A 499 -10.02 -15.14 -19.80
CA TYR A 499 -9.16 -14.15 -20.45
C TYR A 499 -9.77 -13.76 -21.80
N MET A 500 -10.26 -12.52 -21.89
CA MET A 500 -10.98 -11.98 -23.04
C MET A 500 -10.29 -10.68 -23.51
N PRO A 501 -9.29 -10.76 -24.41
CA PRO A 501 -8.45 -9.61 -24.78
C PRO A 501 -9.14 -8.56 -25.67
N MET A 502 -10.39 -8.80 -26.08
CA MET A 502 -11.17 -7.95 -26.99
C MET A 502 -12.65 -7.94 -26.64
N SER A 503 -12.95 -7.94 -25.34
CA SER A 503 -14.34 -7.85 -24.85
C SER A 503 -14.99 -6.54 -25.31
N GLY A 504 -16.28 -6.60 -25.62
CA GLY A 504 -17.07 -5.42 -25.94
C GLY A 504 -17.54 -4.74 -24.66
N MET A 505 -17.23 -3.46 -24.53
CA MET A 505 -17.53 -2.63 -23.36
C MET A 505 -18.20 -1.34 -23.79
N TYR A 506 -19.10 -0.78 -22.98
CA TYR A 506 -19.88 0.40 -23.35
C TYR A 506 -19.23 1.68 -22.83
N THR A 507 -19.23 2.74 -23.64
CA THR A 507 -18.54 4.01 -23.29
C THR A 507 -19.02 4.65 -21.99
N SER A 508 -20.27 4.38 -21.58
CA SER A 508 -20.84 4.87 -20.32
C SER A 508 -20.28 4.18 -19.08
N GLU A 509 -19.66 3.01 -19.21
CA GLU A 509 -19.01 2.29 -18.12
C GLU A 509 -17.74 3.02 -17.68
N ALA A 510 -17.17 2.63 -16.54
CA ALA A 510 -15.83 3.07 -16.16
C ALA A 510 -14.93 1.89 -15.79
N ASN A 511 -13.82 1.77 -16.53
CA ASN A 511 -12.83 0.70 -16.43
C ASN A 511 -11.43 1.28 -16.21
N GLY A 512 -10.46 0.43 -15.88
CA GLY A 512 -9.08 0.84 -15.69
C GLY A 512 -8.36 1.20 -17.00
N CYS A 513 -7.25 1.91 -16.87
CA CYS A 513 -6.37 2.27 -17.98
C CYS A 513 -4.96 1.77 -17.70
N ARG A 514 -4.28 1.17 -18.69
CA ARG A 514 -2.84 0.87 -18.64
C ARG A 514 -2.16 1.52 -19.81
N CYS A 515 -1.13 2.32 -19.57
CA CYS A 515 -0.47 3.09 -20.61
C CYS A 515 0.68 2.33 -21.26
N ILE A 516 0.93 2.64 -22.53
CA ILE A 516 2.14 2.26 -23.27
C ILE A 516 2.93 3.51 -23.63
N LYS A 517 4.24 3.34 -23.81
CA LYS A 517 5.14 4.41 -24.25
C LYS A 517 4.62 4.94 -25.59
N ASP A 518 4.48 6.25 -25.68
CA ASP A 518 4.04 6.90 -26.90
C ASP A 518 5.20 6.89 -27.91
N PRO A 519 5.09 6.23 -29.08
CA PRO A 519 6.19 6.18 -30.03
C PRO A 519 6.37 7.48 -30.83
N LEU A 520 5.54 8.51 -30.60
CA LEU A 520 5.52 9.73 -31.42
C LEU A 520 5.81 11.03 -30.68
N TYR A 521 5.74 11.09 -29.34
CA TYR A 521 5.86 12.37 -28.60
C TYR A 521 7.17 13.13 -28.83
N LEU A 522 8.28 12.42 -29.06
CA LEU A 522 9.56 13.02 -29.45
C LEU A 522 9.63 13.28 -30.97
N VAL A 523 9.16 12.32 -31.76
CA VAL A 523 9.28 12.33 -33.23
C VAL A 523 8.43 13.45 -33.85
N ASN A 524 7.25 13.69 -33.29
CA ASN A 524 6.30 14.71 -33.72
C ASN A 524 6.29 15.93 -32.78
N GLU A 525 7.34 16.09 -31.97
CA GLU A 525 7.66 17.31 -31.21
C GLU A 525 6.53 17.80 -30.26
N TYR A 526 5.88 16.90 -29.53
CA TYR A 526 4.89 17.25 -28.48
C TYR A 526 5.31 16.74 -27.08
N ASN A 527 6.59 16.87 -26.76
CA ASN A 527 7.14 16.49 -25.45
C ASN A 527 6.95 17.62 -24.43
N PHE A 528 6.29 17.31 -23.30
CA PHE A 528 6.09 18.22 -22.17
C PHE A 528 6.70 17.64 -20.89
N PRO A 529 8.03 17.76 -20.70
CA PRO A 529 8.69 17.31 -19.47
C PRO A 529 8.02 17.91 -18.23
N THR A 530 7.92 17.11 -17.16
CA THR A 530 7.38 17.61 -15.90
C THR A 530 8.34 18.62 -15.30
N GLU A 531 7.80 19.78 -14.91
CA GLU A 531 8.53 20.78 -14.14
C GLU A 531 8.38 20.46 -12.66
N TYR A 532 9.48 20.49 -11.91
CA TYR A 532 9.52 20.15 -10.51
C TYR A 532 9.76 21.38 -9.63
N LEU A 533 9.23 21.34 -8.41
CA LEU A 533 9.59 22.29 -7.37
C LEU A 533 11.02 22.02 -6.90
N ALA A 534 11.72 23.09 -6.50
CA ALA A 534 13.07 22.98 -5.97
C ALA A 534 13.11 22.01 -4.76
N PRO A 535 14.23 21.31 -4.54
CA PRO A 535 14.41 20.46 -3.37
C PRO A 535 14.18 21.24 -2.06
N PRO A 536 13.40 20.71 -1.11
CA PRO A 536 13.29 21.28 0.23
C PRO A 536 14.47 20.83 1.10
N GLU A 537 14.64 21.47 2.26
CA GLU A 537 15.46 20.90 3.34
C GLU A 537 14.66 19.74 3.97
N GLU A 538 15.10 18.50 3.73
CA GLU A 538 14.42 17.28 4.20
C GLU A 538 15.39 16.39 4.98
N TYR A 539 14.84 15.68 5.97
CA TYR A 539 15.57 14.67 6.73
C TYR A 539 14.73 13.41 6.85
N ARG A 540 15.16 12.32 6.21
CA ARG A 540 14.43 11.03 6.14
C ARG A 540 15.21 9.86 6.75
N ASP A 541 16.47 10.08 7.11
CA ASP A 541 17.35 9.03 7.60
C ASP A 541 16.73 8.28 8.78
N GLY A 542 16.68 6.95 8.66
CA GLY A 542 16.22 6.07 9.73
C GLY A 542 14.72 6.18 10.06
N ILE A 543 13.88 6.75 9.18
CA ILE A 543 12.42 6.80 9.40
C ILE A 543 11.82 5.40 9.64
N ASP A 544 12.40 4.37 9.00
CA ASP A 544 11.99 2.96 9.11
C ASP A 544 12.71 2.18 10.21
N ASN A 545 13.61 2.82 10.97
CA ASN A 545 14.28 2.17 12.11
C ASN A 545 13.25 1.61 13.11
N PRO A 546 13.54 0.51 13.82
CA PRO A 546 12.57 -0.11 14.72
C PRO A 546 12.22 0.78 15.92
N ASN A 547 10.99 0.64 16.44
CA ASN A 547 10.58 1.27 17.69
C ASN A 547 10.96 0.44 18.93
N THR A 548 11.25 -0.84 18.74
CA THR A 548 11.63 -1.78 19.80
C THR A 548 13.00 -2.37 19.52
N TYR A 549 13.91 -2.23 20.48
CA TYR A 549 15.24 -2.84 20.45
C TYR A 549 15.23 -4.05 21.38
N GLN A 550 15.35 -5.22 20.77
CA GLN A 550 15.26 -6.49 21.48
C GLN A 550 16.63 -7.12 21.62
N ALA A 551 16.92 -7.65 22.81
CA ALA A 551 18.08 -8.48 23.07
C ALA A 551 17.78 -9.55 24.13
N VAL A 552 18.71 -10.49 24.31
CA VAL A 552 18.66 -11.51 25.36
C VAL A 552 19.60 -11.10 26.49
N LYS A 553 19.21 -11.35 27.74
CA LYS A 553 20.06 -11.09 28.90
C LYS A 553 21.42 -11.77 28.74
N ASN A 554 22.47 -11.08 29.14
CA ASN A 554 23.84 -11.55 28.98
C ASN A 554 24.56 -11.54 30.34
N PRO A 555 25.34 -12.58 30.70
CA PRO A 555 26.18 -12.56 31.90
C PRO A 555 27.17 -11.41 31.98
N GLN A 556 27.47 -10.76 30.85
CA GLN A 556 28.28 -9.55 30.77
C GLN A 556 27.41 -8.34 30.44
N ALA A 557 27.84 -7.16 30.88
CA ALA A 557 27.21 -5.91 30.48
C ALA A 557 27.39 -5.71 28.97
N PHE A 558 26.40 -5.13 28.32
CA PHE A 558 26.45 -4.83 26.89
C PHE A 558 25.70 -3.52 26.59
N LYS A 559 25.85 -3.03 25.36
CA LYS A 559 25.24 -1.77 24.94
C LYS A 559 24.19 -1.99 23.88
N ILE A 560 23.15 -1.16 23.93
CA ILE A 560 22.20 -0.97 22.84
C ILE A 560 22.35 0.48 22.38
N ASP A 561 22.73 0.67 21.12
CA ASP A 561 22.82 1.97 20.50
C ASP A 561 21.58 2.22 19.63
N ILE A 562 20.91 3.34 19.87
CA ILE A 562 19.67 3.74 19.22
C ILE A 562 19.94 5.00 18.40
N PRO A 563 19.88 4.95 17.06
CA PRO A 563 19.99 6.14 16.22
C PRO A 563 18.88 7.14 16.51
N VAL A 564 19.23 8.41 16.72
CA VAL A 564 18.25 9.47 16.99
C VAL A 564 17.51 9.93 15.74
N SER A 565 18.03 9.61 14.55
CA SER A 565 17.54 10.08 13.25
C SER A 565 16.04 9.90 13.05
N LYS A 566 15.49 8.76 13.49
CA LYS A 566 14.04 8.49 13.40
C LYS A 566 13.20 9.60 14.04
N ALA A 567 13.63 10.15 15.17
CA ALA A 567 12.89 11.21 15.85
C ALA A 567 12.74 12.45 14.96
N PHE A 568 13.82 12.88 14.31
CA PHE A 568 13.83 14.04 13.42
C PHE A 568 13.10 13.77 12.11
N ALA A 569 13.27 12.57 11.56
CA ALA A 569 12.58 12.15 10.34
C ALA A 569 11.06 12.08 10.55
N VAL A 570 10.58 11.42 11.59
CA VAL A 570 9.13 11.33 11.85
C VAL A 570 8.54 12.69 12.24
N GLN A 571 9.24 13.49 13.05
CA GLN A 571 8.77 14.84 13.42
C GLN A 571 8.60 15.74 12.19
N SER A 572 9.60 15.81 11.32
CA SER A 572 9.54 16.67 10.14
C SER A 572 8.61 16.11 9.06
N GLN A 573 8.65 14.82 8.79
CA GLN A 573 8.00 14.25 7.60
C GLN A 573 6.54 13.80 7.85
N ILE A 574 6.20 13.37 9.07
CA ILE A 574 4.88 12.79 9.40
C ILE A 574 4.09 13.63 10.39
N LEU A 575 4.75 14.24 11.37
CA LEU A 575 4.10 15.05 12.42
C LEU A 575 4.01 16.54 12.06
N ASN A 576 4.46 16.91 10.86
CA ASN A 576 4.42 18.28 10.33
C ASN A 576 5.12 19.31 11.23
N ASN A 577 6.25 18.92 11.83
CA ASN A 577 7.09 19.76 12.67
C ASN A 577 8.44 20.00 11.97
N GLN A 578 8.47 20.86 10.95
CA GLN A 578 9.69 21.19 10.21
C GLN A 578 10.74 21.92 11.08
N ASP A 579 10.29 22.68 12.07
CA ASP A 579 11.17 23.44 12.96
C ASP A 579 12.16 22.55 13.73
N ILE A 580 11.87 21.25 13.89
CA ILE A 580 12.77 20.27 14.53
C ILE A 580 14.13 20.18 13.83
N LEU A 581 14.20 20.57 12.55
CA LEU A 581 15.42 20.56 11.72
C LEU A 581 16.30 21.80 11.93
N ASN A 582 15.87 22.77 12.74
CA ASN A 582 16.72 23.90 13.11
C ASN A 582 17.85 23.45 14.06
N PRO A 583 19.12 23.88 13.86
CA PRO A 583 20.25 23.47 14.71
C PRO A 583 20.06 23.66 16.22
N SER A 584 19.33 24.68 16.64
CA SER A 584 19.00 24.91 18.06
C SER A 584 18.10 23.84 18.69
N ASN A 585 17.53 22.94 17.88
CA ASN A 585 16.71 21.82 18.33
C ASN A 585 17.51 20.52 18.45
N PHE A 586 18.80 20.51 18.11
CA PHE A 586 19.67 19.35 18.30
C PHE A 586 21.10 19.70 18.71
N ASP A 587 21.29 20.89 19.28
CA ASP A 587 22.57 21.37 19.79
C ASP A 587 22.92 20.83 21.19
N ASN A 588 21.98 20.20 21.90
CA ASN A 588 22.19 19.67 23.24
C ASN A 588 21.22 18.52 23.54
N LEU A 589 21.28 17.46 22.74
CA LEU A 589 20.45 16.27 22.88
C LEU A 589 20.62 15.64 24.26
N LYS A 590 19.50 15.24 24.87
CA LYS A 590 19.41 14.52 26.15
C LYS A 590 18.54 13.29 26.01
N ALA A 591 18.91 12.22 26.71
CA ALA A 591 18.13 10.99 26.79
C ALA A 591 17.69 10.75 28.24
N ASN A 592 16.49 10.19 28.42
CA ASN A 592 16.00 9.78 29.74
C ASN A 592 15.44 8.36 29.70
N VAL A 593 15.44 7.68 30.84
CA VAL A 593 14.62 6.49 31.06
C VAL A 593 13.26 6.98 31.53
N LEU A 594 12.25 6.94 30.67
CA LEU A 594 10.90 7.34 31.07
C LEU A 594 10.36 6.41 32.16
N TRP A 595 10.45 5.11 31.91
CA TRP A 595 10.11 4.09 32.90
C TRP A 595 10.84 2.77 32.63
N THR A 596 10.95 1.93 33.66
CA THR A 596 11.40 0.52 33.57
C THR A 596 10.58 -0.41 34.46
N THR A 597 10.51 -1.70 34.11
CA THR A 597 10.01 -2.75 35.00
C THR A 597 11.05 -3.25 35.99
N ASN A 598 12.34 -2.95 35.78
CA ASN A 598 13.43 -3.46 36.60
C ASN A 598 14.49 -2.36 36.78
N THR A 599 14.61 -1.84 38.00
CA THR A 599 15.58 -0.77 38.34
C THR A 599 17.03 -1.21 38.19
N GLY A 600 17.31 -2.52 38.20
CA GLY A 600 18.63 -3.08 37.95
C GLY A 600 19.00 -3.15 36.47
N LEU A 601 18.05 -2.99 35.54
CA LEU A 601 18.25 -3.27 34.11
C LEU A 601 19.26 -2.33 33.44
N ILE A 602 19.07 -1.02 33.61
CA ILE A 602 19.86 0.00 32.93
C ILE A 602 20.93 0.51 33.90
N GLY A 603 22.19 0.33 33.53
CA GLY A 603 23.33 0.85 34.29
C GLY A 603 23.60 2.32 34.00
N LYS A 604 23.59 2.69 32.71
CA LYS A 604 23.90 4.05 32.25
C LYS A 604 23.18 4.38 30.96
N VAL A 605 22.80 5.64 30.79
CA VAL A 605 22.32 6.20 29.52
C VAL A 605 23.17 7.41 29.16
N SER A 606 23.62 7.48 27.92
CA SER A 606 24.34 8.64 27.40
C SER A 606 24.00 8.88 25.93
N ILE A 607 24.31 10.06 25.42
CA ILE A 607 24.21 10.33 23.99
C ILE A 607 25.62 10.45 23.41
N ILE A 608 25.88 9.66 22.37
CA ILE A 608 27.05 9.76 21.53
C ILE A 608 26.80 10.92 20.57
N LYS A 609 27.73 11.90 20.53
CA LYS A 609 27.58 13.15 19.77
C LYS A 609 26.26 13.87 20.12
N PRO A 610 26.14 14.45 21.33
CA PRO A 610 24.91 15.11 21.77
C PRO A 610 24.66 16.47 21.12
N SER A 611 25.63 17.02 20.39
CA SER A 611 25.56 18.35 19.78
C SER A 611 25.99 18.30 18.31
N PRO A 612 25.28 17.58 17.43
CA PRO A 612 25.55 17.60 16.00
C PRO A 612 25.49 19.03 15.45
N SER A 613 26.47 19.41 14.63
CA SER A 613 26.60 20.76 14.07
C SER A 613 25.76 21.02 12.82
N SER A 614 25.23 19.96 12.20
CA SER A 614 24.45 19.99 10.97
C SER A 614 23.43 18.86 10.93
N LEU A 615 22.46 18.93 10.00
CA LEU A 615 21.52 17.84 9.77
C LEU A 615 22.20 16.54 9.37
N GLN A 616 23.28 16.61 8.59
CA GLN A 616 24.04 15.44 8.15
C GLN A 616 24.70 14.73 9.35
N ASP A 617 25.12 15.49 10.36
CA ASP A 617 25.77 14.95 11.56
C ASP A 617 24.78 14.18 12.47
N LEU A 618 23.47 14.41 12.35
CA LEU A 618 22.43 13.71 13.13
C LEU A 618 22.47 12.20 12.91
N SER A 619 22.83 11.75 11.70
CA SER A 619 22.96 10.32 11.34
C SER A 619 23.99 9.58 12.22
N SER A 620 24.91 10.33 12.84
CA SER A 620 25.96 9.79 13.69
C SER A 620 25.69 9.95 15.19
N SER A 621 24.58 10.59 15.57
CA SER A 621 24.15 10.75 16.96
C SER A 621 23.30 9.57 17.40
N MET A 622 23.62 9.00 18.56
CA MET A 622 22.97 7.79 19.06
C MET A 622 22.78 7.86 20.57
N ILE A 623 21.66 7.34 21.05
CA ILE A 623 21.48 7.06 22.48
C ILE A 623 22.19 5.73 22.76
N SER A 624 23.16 5.73 23.65
CA SER A 624 23.85 4.53 24.11
C SER A 624 23.32 4.13 25.49
N VAL A 625 22.73 2.94 25.55
CA VAL A 625 22.11 2.38 26.76
C VAL A 625 22.95 1.18 27.24
N ASP A 626 23.59 1.32 28.39
CA ASP A 626 24.34 0.25 29.03
C ASP A 626 23.37 -0.66 29.80
N ILE A 627 23.29 -1.93 29.39
CA ILE A 627 22.49 -2.97 30.04
C ILE A 627 23.36 -3.71 31.05
N ASN A 628 22.89 -3.81 32.29
CA ASN A 628 23.62 -4.47 33.36
C ASN A 628 23.65 -6.00 33.20
N PRO A 629 24.69 -6.68 33.72
CA PRO A 629 24.83 -8.13 33.67
C PRO A 629 23.61 -8.88 34.22
N SER A 630 23.19 -9.92 33.50
CA SER A 630 22.16 -10.89 33.91
C SER A 630 20.78 -10.29 34.23
N GLN A 631 20.48 -9.09 33.71
CA GLN A 631 19.18 -8.45 33.88
C GLN A 631 18.28 -8.66 32.67
N SER A 632 16.99 -8.87 32.92
CA SER A 632 15.92 -8.85 31.93
C SER A 632 14.83 -7.86 32.36
N GLY A 633 13.99 -7.45 31.42
CA GLY A 633 12.91 -6.50 31.67
C GLY A 633 12.65 -5.58 30.49
N ASN A 634 11.81 -4.59 30.75
CA ASN A 634 11.40 -3.59 29.78
C ASN A 634 11.77 -2.20 30.27
N ALA A 635 12.10 -1.32 29.33
CA ALA A 635 12.22 0.11 29.60
C ALA A 635 11.79 0.92 28.38
N VAL A 636 11.35 2.16 28.61
CA VAL A 636 11.12 3.14 27.55
C VAL A 636 12.14 4.26 27.69
N ILE A 637 12.87 4.52 26.61
CA ILE A 637 13.89 5.57 26.52
C ILE A 637 13.32 6.70 25.67
N THR A 638 13.51 7.95 26.12
CA THR A 638 13.00 9.15 25.44
C THR A 638 14.15 10.07 25.02
N LEU A 639 14.01 10.70 23.86
CA LEU A 639 14.92 11.74 23.36
C LEU A 639 14.33 13.13 23.61
N HIS A 640 15.19 14.08 23.96
CA HIS A 640 14.89 15.48 24.25
C HIS A 640 16.03 16.39 23.76
N ASN A 641 15.82 17.71 23.74
CA ASN A 641 16.89 18.70 23.58
C ASN A 641 16.96 19.64 24.80
N GLY A 642 18.16 20.04 25.20
CA GLY A 642 18.43 20.94 26.32
C GLY A 642 18.29 20.29 27.71
N SER A 643 17.11 19.73 28.01
CA SER A 643 16.77 19.11 29.29
C SER A 643 16.01 17.79 29.11
N ILE A 644 16.23 16.83 30.01
CA ILE A 644 15.44 15.58 30.09
C ILE A 644 13.96 15.80 30.46
N THR A 645 13.58 17.01 30.89
CA THR A 645 12.20 17.40 31.17
C THR A 645 11.57 18.21 30.04
N ALA A 646 12.32 18.51 28.98
CA ALA A 646 11.76 19.14 27.78
C ALA A 646 10.78 18.17 27.09
N PRO A 647 9.95 18.63 26.13
CA PRO A 647 9.07 17.75 25.38
C PRO A 647 9.83 16.58 24.74
N VAL A 648 9.23 15.39 24.77
CA VAL A 648 9.79 14.20 24.13
C VAL A 648 9.74 14.38 22.61
N TYR A 649 10.87 14.15 21.94
CA TYR A 649 10.95 14.12 20.47
C TYR A 649 10.49 12.77 19.92
N TRP A 650 10.94 11.69 20.56
CA TRP A 650 10.52 10.31 20.27
C TRP A 650 10.87 9.39 21.44
N SER A 651 10.33 8.18 21.41
CA SER A 651 10.57 7.14 22.42
C SER A 651 10.76 5.77 21.80
N TRP A 652 11.58 4.94 22.44
CA TRP A 652 11.88 3.57 22.03
C TRP A 652 11.70 2.60 23.19
N HIS A 653 11.24 1.39 22.88
CA HIS A 653 11.09 0.30 23.83
C HIS A 653 12.36 -0.57 23.83
N ILE A 654 13.03 -0.64 24.97
CA ILE A 654 14.10 -1.60 25.25
C ILE A 654 13.47 -2.87 25.82
N TRP A 655 13.69 -4.00 25.16
CA TRP A 655 13.11 -5.28 25.53
C TRP A 655 14.20 -6.33 25.71
N ILE A 656 14.58 -6.57 26.97
CA ILE A 656 15.60 -7.57 27.32
C ILE A 656 14.91 -8.83 27.82
N THR A 657 15.08 -9.93 27.08
CA THR A 657 14.42 -11.21 27.32
C THR A 657 15.30 -12.17 28.11
N ASP A 658 14.66 -13.11 28.81
CA ASP A 658 15.32 -14.22 29.51
C ASP A 658 15.81 -15.30 28.55
N SER A 659 15.15 -15.44 27.39
CA SER A 659 15.39 -16.44 26.36
C SER A 659 15.28 -15.80 24.97
N ALA A 660 16.04 -16.31 23.99
CA ALA A 660 15.94 -15.87 22.61
C ALA A 660 14.50 -15.96 22.08
N ILE A 661 14.13 -15.03 21.20
CA ILE A 661 12.85 -15.09 20.50
C ILE A 661 12.85 -16.28 19.57
N GLY A 662 11.94 -17.22 19.81
CA GLY A 662 11.59 -18.27 18.87
C GLY A 662 10.46 -17.87 17.95
N SER A 663 10.09 -18.78 17.06
CA SER A 663 8.96 -18.61 16.15
C SER A 663 8.15 -19.88 15.96
N PHE A 664 6.97 -19.73 15.37
CA PHE A 664 6.09 -20.83 14.98
C PHE A 664 5.58 -20.61 13.56
N ASN A 665 5.79 -21.57 12.68
CA ASN A 665 5.22 -21.56 11.35
C ASN A 665 3.82 -22.21 11.31
N TYR A 666 2.91 -21.55 10.60
CA TYR A 666 1.56 -22.07 10.37
C TYR A 666 1.12 -21.77 8.93
N ILE A 667 0.49 -22.78 8.32
CA ILE A 667 -0.18 -22.67 7.03
C ILE A 667 -1.66 -22.93 7.28
N THR A 668 -2.52 -22.05 6.80
CA THR A 668 -3.97 -22.15 7.04
C THR A 668 -4.58 -23.42 6.45
N GLU A 669 -4.16 -23.78 5.23
CA GLU A 669 -4.47 -25.05 4.56
C GLU A 669 -3.56 -25.28 3.35
N LEU A 670 -3.51 -26.52 2.84
CA LEU A 670 -2.71 -26.86 1.65
C LEU A 670 -3.51 -26.65 0.36
N PRO A 671 -2.94 -25.98 -0.66
CA PRO A 671 -3.54 -25.86 -1.98
C PRO A 671 -3.72 -27.19 -2.72
N ALA A 672 -4.61 -27.22 -3.71
CA ALA A 672 -4.70 -28.29 -4.70
C ALA A 672 -3.42 -28.35 -5.54
N ALA A 673 -2.62 -29.41 -5.40
CA ALA A 673 -1.32 -29.55 -6.05
C ALA A 673 -1.42 -29.76 -7.57
N GLU A 674 -2.55 -30.32 -8.02
CA GLU A 674 -2.88 -30.55 -9.41
C GLU A 674 -3.23 -29.26 -10.18
N ALA A 675 -3.55 -28.16 -9.50
CA ALA A 675 -3.98 -26.89 -10.09
C ALA A 675 -2.79 -25.96 -10.37
N THR A 676 -1.82 -26.39 -11.19
CA THR A 676 -0.53 -25.67 -11.37
C THR A 676 -0.66 -24.25 -11.95
N ASN A 677 -1.77 -23.92 -12.61
CA ASN A 677 -2.05 -22.59 -13.14
C ASN A 677 -2.87 -21.73 -12.19
N TYR A 678 -3.47 -22.30 -11.15
CA TYR A 678 -4.25 -21.56 -10.15
C TYR A 678 -3.46 -21.50 -8.85
N ILE A 679 -2.73 -20.40 -8.66
CA ILE A 679 -1.80 -20.24 -7.55
C ILE A 679 -2.56 -20.32 -6.24
N ASN A 680 -2.16 -21.26 -5.39
CA ASN A 680 -2.71 -21.47 -4.06
C ASN A 680 -4.23 -21.73 -4.02
N TYR A 681 -4.80 -22.36 -5.06
CA TYR A 681 -6.22 -22.69 -5.09
C TYR A 681 -6.65 -23.59 -3.93
N VAL A 682 -7.71 -23.17 -3.24
CA VAL A 682 -8.43 -23.92 -2.20
C VAL A 682 -9.93 -23.68 -2.32
N SER A 683 -10.74 -24.63 -1.85
CA SER A 683 -12.18 -24.66 -2.16
C SER A 683 -13.02 -23.64 -1.40
N LYS A 684 -12.59 -23.20 -0.22
CA LYS A 684 -13.39 -22.31 0.66
C LYS A 684 -12.68 -21.01 0.99
N ALA A 685 -11.47 -21.08 1.55
CA ALA A 685 -10.72 -19.88 1.92
C ALA A 685 -10.44 -18.98 0.72
N ASP A 686 -10.49 -17.67 0.93
CA ASP A 686 -10.17 -16.69 -0.11
C ASP A 686 -8.70 -16.72 -0.48
N VAL A 687 -7.85 -16.82 0.54
CA VAL A 687 -6.41 -16.87 0.39
C VAL A 687 -5.84 -17.93 1.33
N VAL A 688 -4.81 -18.64 0.88
CA VAL A 688 -3.95 -19.45 1.74
C VAL A 688 -2.86 -18.55 2.34
N LEU A 689 -2.71 -18.57 3.66
CA LEU A 689 -1.69 -17.78 4.34
C LEU A 689 -0.61 -18.71 4.90
N GLN A 690 0.64 -18.28 4.77
CA GLN A 690 1.79 -18.92 5.40
C GLN A 690 2.52 -17.90 6.29
N THR A 691 2.38 -18.09 7.60
CA THR A 691 2.79 -17.10 8.60
C THR A 691 3.80 -17.69 9.58
N GLU A 692 4.83 -16.91 9.89
CA GLU A 692 5.79 -17.19 10.96
C GLU A 692 5.52 -16.23 12.13
N PHE A 693 4.94 -16.76 13.20
CA PHE A 693 4.58 -16.00 14.40
C PHE A 693 5.73 -15.90 15.38
N MET A 694 5.87 -14.76 16.04
CA MET A 694 6.74 -14.62 17.22
C MET A 694 6.23 -15.51 18.36
N ASP A 695 7.12 -16.17 19.09
CA ASP A 695 6.75 -17.11 20.17
C ASP A 695 6.11 -16.46 21.40
N ARG A 696 6.18 -15.13 21.54
CA ARG A 696 5.65 -14.36 22.67
C ARG A 696 5.03 -13.02 22.27
N ASN A 697 4.21 -12.45 23.14
CA ASN A 697 3.69 -11.09 22.99
C ASN A 697 4.82 -10.08 23.24
N LEU A 698 4.73 -8.90 22.62
CA LEU A 698 5.70 -7.82 22.86
C LEU A 698 5.81 -7.47 24.35
N GLY A 699 7.05 -7.33 24.81
CA GLY A 699 7.39 -6.99 26.20
C GLY A 699 7.39 -8.16 27.18
N ALA A 700 7.08 -9.38 26.75
CA ALA A 700 7.21 -10.58 27.59
C ALA A 700 8.69 -10.96 27.75
N THR A 701 9.21 -11.16 28.97
CA THR A 701 10.62 -11.52 29.13
C THR A 701 10.90 -12.98 28.78
N ASP A 702 9.90 -13.87 28.86
CA ASP A 702 9.99 -15.27 28.42
C ASP A 702 8.74 -15.69 27.62
N ALA A 703 8.86 -16.75 26.82
CA ALA A 703 7.71 -17.33 26.11
C ALA A 703 6.79 -18.08 27.08
N PHE A 704 5.49 -18.13 26.76
CA PHE A 704 4.54 -18.93 27.52
C PHE A 704 4.94 -20.41 27.44
N PRO A 705 5.22 -21.08 28.58
CA PRO A 705 5.83 -22.41 28.58
C PRO A 705 4.86 -23.48 28.08
N MET A 706 5.42 -24.60 27.64
CA MET A 706 4.67 -25.85 27.58
C MET A 706 4.46 -26.36 29.00
N VAL A 707 3.21 -26.36 29.45
CA VAL A 707 2.78 -26.81 30.77
C VAL A 707 2.39 -28.28 30.70
N VAL A 708 2.98 -29.11 31.56
CA VAL A 708 2.75 -30.56 31.56
C VAL A 708 1.30 -30.90 31.96
N ASN A 709 0.80 -30.27 33.02
CA ASN A 709 -0.59 -30.40 33.47
C ASN A 709 -1.26 -29.03 33.56
N GLY A 710 -2.11 -28.71 32.59
CA GLY A 710 -2.82 -27.42 32.51
C GLY A 710 -3.77 -27.13 33.68
N LEU A 711 -4.03 -28.09 34.57
CA LEU A 711 -4.86 -27.90 35.77
C LEU A 711 -4.03 -27.61 37.03
N THR A 712 -2.80 -28.11 37.07
CA THR A 712 -1.91 -27.99 38.21
C THR A 712 -0.49 -27.62 37.74
N PRO A 713 -0.27 -26.43 37.16
CA PRO A 713 1.07 -25.97 36.83
C PRO A 713 1.99 -25.96 38.05
N THR A 714 3.24 -26.37 37.87
CA THR A 714 4.31 -26.31 38.87
C THR A 714 4.71 -24.86 39.16
N SER A 715 5.40 -24.63 40.29
CA SER A 715 5.92 -23.30 40.64
C SER A 715 6.88 -22.73 39.58
N ALA A 716 7.68 -23.58 38.94
CA ALA A 716 8.58 -23.18 37.86
C ALA A 716 7.80 -22.74 36.61
N GLU A 717 6.76 -23.50 36.23
CA GLU A 717 5.88 -23.13 35.11
C GLU A 717 5.12 -21.83 35.41
N LEU A 718 4.60 -21.64 36.63
CA LEU A 718 3.93 -20.39 37.02
C LEU A 718 4.86 -19.17 36.95
N SER A 719 6.13 -19.32 37.32
CA SER A 719 7.13 -18.26 37.18
C SER A 719 7.35 -17.87 35.72
N ARG A 720 7.38 -18.84 34.80
CA ARG A 720 7.50 -18.58 33.36
C ARG A 720 6.22 -18.00 32.77
N ILE A 721 5.05 -18.44 33.23
CA ILE A 721 3.75 -17.84 32.85
C ILE A 721 3.71 -16.36 33.26
N ARG A 722 4.19 -16.03 34.46
CA ARG A 722 4.33 -14.63 34.89
C ARG A 722 5.22 -13.82 33.95
N ALA A 723 6.41 -14.34 33.64
CA ALA A 723 7.36 -13.72 32.70
C ALA A 723 6.79 -13.55 31.28
N SER A 724 5.80 -14.37 30.90
CA SER A 724 5.16 -14.31 29.58
C SER A 724 4.07 -13.25 29.42
N THR A 725 3.69 -12.51 30.47
CA THR A 725 2.53 -11.60 30.48
C THR A 725 2.51 -10.59 29.31
N GLY A 726 3.66 -10.00 28.95
CA GLY A 726 3.74 -8.99 27.90
C GLY A 726 3.20 -7.61 28.32
N MET A 727 3.06 -6.71 27.34
CA MET A 727 2.57 -5.34 27.50
C MET A 727 1.31 -5.09 26.67
N HIS A 728 0.56 -4.04 27.01
CA HIS A 728 -0.56 -3.58 26.20
C HIS A 728 -0.16 -2.45 25.26
N TYR A 729 -0.85 -2.36 24.13
CA TYR A 729 -0.74 -1.29 23.15
C TYR A 729 -2.14 -0.86 22.74
N GLN A 730 -2.33 0.43 22.46
CA GLN A 730 -3.53 0.92 21.79
C GLN A 730 -3.33 0.78 20.28
N TRP A 731 -4.40 0.50 19.55
CA TRP A 731 -4.31 0.24 18.13
C TRP A 731 -3.69 1.43 17.39
N GLY A 732 -2.66 1.19 16.58
CA GLY A 732 -1.93 2.23 15.86
C GLY A 732 -0.93 3.05 16.68
N ARG A 733 -0.63 2.69 17.94
CA ARG A 733 0.46 3.31 18.74
C ARG A 733 1.68 2.39 18.84
N LYS A 734 2.86 3.00 18.91
CA LYS A 734 4.14 2.30 19.11
C LYS A 734 4.51 2.08 20.59
N ASP A 735 3.95 2.88 21.49
CA ASP A 735 4.44 2.97 22.88
C ASP A 735 3.77 1.93 23.79
N PRO A 736 4.55 1.11 24.53
CA PRO A 736 4.00 0.11 25.43
C PRO A 736 3.35 0.72 26.67
N ILE A 737 2.21 0.15 27.06
CA ILE A 737 1.52 0.41 28.31
C ILE A 737 1.73 -0.80 29.24
N PRO A 738 2.35 -0.62 30.43
CA PRO A 738 2.45 -1.69 31.41
C PRO A 738 1.07 -2.22 31.82
N THR A 739 0.93 -3.54 31.93
CA THR A 739 -0.34 -4.15 32.37
C THR A 739 -0.61 -3.91 33.85
N PHE A 740 0.45 -3.63 34.65
CA PHE A 740 0.44 -3.51 36.11
C PHE A 740 -0.10 -4.72 36.87
N GLN A 741 -0.41 -5.82 36.19
CA GLN A 741 -0.89 -7.08 36.78
C GLN A 741 -0.33 -8.27 35.99
N ASN A 742 0.05 -9.33 36.71
CA ASN A 742 0.63 -10.53 36.13
C ASN A 742 -0.42 -11.53 35.61
N ALA A 743 -0.09 -12.29 34.56
CA ALA A 743 -0.99 -13.30 34.00
C ALA A 743 -1.23 -14.52 34.90
N ASP A 744 -0.24 -14.91 35.73
CA ASP A 744 -0.29 -16.13 36.56
C ASP A 744 -1.28 -16.03 37.73
N ASN A 745 -1.30 -14.90 38.42
CA ASN A 745 -2.08 -14.73 39.65
C ASN A 745 -2.83 -13.40 39.74
N ARG A 746 -2.78 -12.56 38.69
CA ARG A 746 -3.38 -11.21 38.66
C ARG A 746 -2.83 -10.24 39.71
N GLY A 747 -1.73 -10.62 40.36
CA GLY A 747 -1.05 -9.81 41.36
C GLY A 747 -0.46 -8.57 40.73
N SER A 748 -0.65 -7.43 41.39
CA SER A 748 -0.16 -6.15 40.91
C SER A 748 1.36 -6.07 40.97
N PHE A 749 1.96 -5.39 39.99
CA PHE A 749 3.36 -4.98 40.03
C PHE A 749 3.47 -3.49 39.73
N ASN A 750 4.56 -2.88 40.18
CA ASN A 750 4.84 -1.47 39.93
C ASN A 750 5.85 -1.33 38.80
N VAL A 751 5.87 -0.15 38.18
CA VAL A 751 6.96 0.26 37.29
C VAL A 751 7.70 1.43 37.93
N PHE A 752 8.87 1.76 37.40
CA PHE A 752 9.77 2.74 38.00
C PHE A 752 10.06 3.86 37.02
N LEU A 753 9.74 5.10 37.37
CA LEU A 753 10.04 6.28 36.57
C LEU A 753 11.51 6.65 36.75
N GLY A 754 12.22 6.81 35.64
CA GLY A 754 13.65 7.10 35.65
C GLY A 754 13.97 8.59 35.53
N ARG A 755 15.11 8.96 36.10
CA ARG A 755 15.75 10.26 35.91
C ARG A 755 17.26 10.07 35.74
N VAL A 756 17.74 10.37 34.54
CA VAL A 756 19.16 10.28 34.16
C VAL A 756 19.94 11.52 34.65
N SER A 757 21.10 11.33 35.27
CA SER A 757 22.01 12.40 35.68
C SER A 757 22.91 12.86 34.52
N ASN A 758 23.66 13.95 34.71
CA ASN A 758 24.61 14.43 33.69
C ASN A 758 25.73 13.40 33.37
N GLU A 759 26.08 12.57 34.35
CA GLU A 759 27.07 11.49 34.24
C GLU A 759 26.48 10.21 33.61
N GLY A 760 25.16 10.20 33.38
CA GLY A 760 24.40 9.11 32.78
C GLY A 760 23.84 8.08 33.76
N THR A 761 24.04 8.26 35.06
CA THR A 761 23.48 7.36 36.09
C THR A 761 21.97 7.53 36.20
N VAL A 762 21.24 6.45 36.47
CA VAL A 762 19.76 6.49 36.53
C VAL A 762 19.29 6.38 37.98
N SER A 763 18.46 7.34 38.40
CA SER A 763 17.70 7.27 39.65
C SER A 763 16.24 6.94 39.36
N TYR A 764 15.58 6.25 40.28
CA TYR A 764 14.22 5.75 40.07
C TYR A 764 13.26 6.16 41.17
N THR A 765 12.02 6.46 40.78
CA THR A 765 10.88 6.60 41.69
C THR A 765 9.80 5.58 41.32
N THR A 766 9.07 5.06 42.32
CA THR A 766 8.06 4.03 42.07
C THR A 766 6.77 4.65 41.55
N LEU A 767 6.28 4.18 40.40
CA LEU A 767 4.92 4.41 39.94
C LEU A 767 4.05 3.23 40.34
N MET A 768 3.20 3.46 41.35
CA MET A 768 2.28 2.45 41.84
C MET A 768 1.15 2.19 40.85
N ALA A 769 0.71 0.93 40.76
CA ALA A 769 -0.44 0.53 39.93
C ALA A 769 -1.70 1.37 40.22
N ALA A 770 -1.97 1.70 41.48
CA ALA A 770 -3.11 2.53 41.87
C ALA A 770 -3.00 3.98 41.36
N THR A 771 -1.79 4.53 41.28
CA THR A 771 -1.54 5.89 40.76
C THR A 771 -1.77 5.94 39.26
N TYR A 772 -1.29 4.95 38.51
CA TYR A 772 -1.52 4.87 37.06
C TYR A 772 -3.00 4.68 36.72
N ASN A 773 -3.68 3.82 37.46
CA ASN A 773 -5.09 3.49 37.28
C ASN A 773 -6.05 4.52 37.93
N ASN A 774 -5.61 5.75 38.20
CA ASN A 774 -6.49 6.80 38.70
C ASN A 774 -7.10 7.59 37.54
N LEU A 775 -8.43 7.54 37.39
CA LEU A 775 -9.16 8.28 36.34
C LEU A 775 -9.03 9.80 36.46
N SER A 776 -8.82 10.32 37.67
CA SER A 776 -8.56 11.74 37.93
C SER A 776 -7.06 12.08 37.95
N GLY A 777 -6.21 11.10 37.62
CA GLY A 777 -4.76 11.25 37.58
C GLY A 777 -4.24 11.72 36.22
N SER A 778 -2.91 11.68 36.03
CA SER A 778 -2.24 12.19 34.83
C SER A 778 -2.01 11.16 33.73
N TYR A 779 -2.32 9.88 33.98
CA TYR A 779 -1.98 8.78 33.06
C TYR A 779 -3.14 8.25 32.24
N ILE A 780 -4.38 8.58 32.60
CA ILE A 780 -5.58 8.25 31.81
C ILE A 780 -6.20 9.58 31.41
N VAL A 781 -6.00 9.98 30.15
CA VAL A 781 -6.36 11.33 29.67
C VAL A 781 -7.45 11.22 28.61
N PRO A 782 -8.60 11.91 28.77
CA PRO A 782 -9.67 11.94 27.76
C PRO A 782 -9.38 12.82 26.54
N TYR A 783 -9.98 12.46 25.40
CA TYR A 783 -9.83 13.14 24.10
C TYR A 783 -9.94 14.65 24.14
N ASN A 784 -11.00 15.20 24.71
CA ASN A 784 -11.20 16.65 24.72
C ASN A 784 -10.07 17.39 25.45
N THR A 785 -9.44 16.75 26.45
CA THR A 785 -8.31 17.33 27.19
C THR A 785 -7.05 17.37 26.35
N TYR A 786 -6.66 16.23 25.74
CA TYR A 786 -5.43 16.20 24.94
C TYR A 786 -5.59 16.82 23.55
N ALA A 787 -6.79 16.80 22.94
CA ALA A 787 -7.05 17.50 21.69
C ALA A 787 -6.93 19.02 21.86
N ALA A 788 -7.43 19.57 22.98
CA ALA A 788 -7.21 20.96 23.33
C ALA A 788 -5.72 21.27 23.57
N GLY A 789 -5.01 20.40 24.31
CA GLY A 789 -3.56 20.52 24.52
C GLY A 789 -2.73 20.40 23.24
N ALA A 790 -3.23 19.66 22.24
CA ALA A 790 -2.64 19.53 20.91
C ALA A 790 -3.08 20.62 19.93
N MET A 791 -3.90 21.58 20.38
CA MET A 791 -4.42 22.69 19.57
C MET A 791 -5.21 22.24 18.33
N VAL A 792 -5.99 21.16 18.47
CA VAL A 792 -6.91 20.70 17.42
C VAL A 792 -8.06 21.69 17.28
N GLN A 793 -8.31 22.14 16.06
CA GLN A 793 -9.35 23.11 15.71
C GLN A 793 -10.46 22.44 14.88
N GLY A 794 -11.68 22.97 14.96
CA GLY A 794 -12.80 22.47 14.15
C GLY A 794 -12.61 22.68 12.64
N THR A 795 -11.76 23.64 12.25
CA THR A 795 -11.42 23.95 10.85
C THR A 795 -10.25 23.14 10.31
N ASP A 796 -9.57 22.36 11.15
CA ASP A 796 -8.46 21.51 10.73
C ASP A 796 -8.95 20.46 9.72
N LYS A 797 -8.17 20.25 8.66
CA LYS A 797 -8.34 19.13 7.74
C LYS A 797 -8.08 17.81 8.48
N PRO A 798 -8.59 16.67 7.99
CA PRO A 798 -8.33 15.36 8.60
C PRO A 798 -6.83 15.10 8.86
N ALA A 799 -5.95 15.42 7.91
CA ALA A 799 -4.50 15.27 8.07
C ALA A 799 -3.94 16.08 9.25
N GLU A 800 -4.34 17.35 9.40
CA GLU A 800 -3.88 18.24 10.48
C GLU A 800 -4.34 17.75 11.86
N LYS A 801 -5.58 17.23 11.96
CA LYS A 801 -6.09 16.62 13.20
C LYS A 801 -5.25 15.39 13.59
N ILE A 802 -4.96 14.52 12.62
CA ILE A 802 -4.15 13.31 12.81
C ILE A 802 -2.74 13.72 13.29
N GLU A 803 -2.07 14.62 12.59
CA GLU A 803 -0.72 15.10 12.89
C GLU A 803 -0.61 15.68 14.32
N LYS A 804 -1.58 16.51 14.72
CA LYS A 804 -1.62 17.13 16.06
C LYS A 804 -1.82 16.11 17.18
N VAL A 805 -2.75 15.16 17.02
CA VAL A 805 -3.01 14.14 18.04
C VAL A 805 -1.88 13.10 18.11
N LEU A 806 -1.30 12.70 16.97
CA LEU A 806 -0.10 11.85 16.94
C LEU A 806 1.08 12.55 17.63
N SER A 807 1.25 13.85 17.40
CA SER A 807 2.27 14.66 18.09
C SER A 807 2.08 14.65 19.61
N TYR A 808 0.84 14.70 20.10
CA TYR A 808 0.56 14.55 21.52
C TYR A 808 0.92 13.15 22.03
N SER A 809 0.55 12.09 21.30
CA SER A 809 0.91 10.71 21.66
C SER A 809 2.42 10.52 21.80
N VAL A 810 3.20 11.07 20.86
CA VAL A 810 4.67 11.01 20.85
C VAL A 810 5.27 11.75 22.04
N LYS A 811 4.70 12.90 22.41
CA LYS A 811 5.12 13.68 23.58
C LYS A 811 4.75 13.02 24.91
N ASN A 812 3.77 12.11 24.91
CA ASN A 812 3.18 11.50 26.11
C ASN A 812 3.09 9.96 26.02
N PRO A 813 4.23 9.25 25.83
CA PRO A 813 4.23 7.83 25.51
C PRO A 813 3.61 6.91 26.59
N LEU A 814 3.68 7.27 27.87
CA LEU A 814 3.08 6.49 28.97
C LEU A 814 1.59 6.80 29.22
N VAL A 815 1.01 7.79 28.56
CA VAL A 815 -0.41 8.14 28.76
C VAL A 815 -1.31 7.13 28.04
N TYR A 816 -2.31 6.61 28.73
CA TYR A 816 -3.44 5.90 28.14
C TYR A 816 -4.48 6.90 27.65
N MET A 817 -4.56 7.06 26.32
CA MET A 817 -5.41 8.06 25.67
C MET A 817 -6.80 7.50 25.44
N ILE A 818 -7.81 7.98 26.17
CA ILE A 818 -9.17 7.44 26.13
C ILE A 818 -10.13 8.40 25.41
N PRO A 819 -11.28 7.93 24.90
CA PRO A 819 -12.30 8.82 24.38
C PRO A 819 -12.97 9.62 25.50
N SER A 820 -13.40 10.83 25.19
CA SER A 820 -14.29 11.60 26.08
C SER A 820 -15.75 11.13 26.03
N SER A 821 -16.13 10.46 24.95
CA SER A 821 -17.44 9.87 24.72
C SER A 821 -17.33 8.74 23.72
N PHE A 822 -18.13 7.69 23.87
CA PHE A 822 -18.20 6.63 22.86
C PHE A 822 -18.96 7.09 21.62
N ALA A 823 -18.63 6.46 20.49
CA ALA A 823 -19.44 6.53 19.30
C ALA A 823 -20.89 6.11 19.61
N PRO A 824 -21.91 6.79 19.06
CA PRO A 824 -23.30 6.46 19.32
C PRO A 824 -23.64 5.02 18.93
N TYR A 825 -24.32 4.30 19.83
CA TYR A 825 -24.83 2.96 19.55
C TYR A 825 -25.97 3.01 18.54
N ASN A 826 -25.87 2.21 17.46
CA ASN A 826 -26.92 2.08 16.48
C ASN A 826 -27.92 0.99 16.91
N SER A 827 -29.00 1.38 17.57
CA SER A 827 -30.02 0.44 18.07
C SER A 827 -30.84 -0.25 16.98
N ALA A 828 -30.96 0.36 15.80
CA ALA A 828 -31.69 -0.21 14.67
C ALA A 828 -30.88 -1.29 13.95
N THR A 829 -29.56 -1.10 13.85
CA THR A 829 -28.64 -2.07 13.25
C THR A 829 -27.33 -2.06 14.03
N PRO A 830 -27.22 -2.89 15.09
CA PRO A 830 -26.05 -2.88 15.98
C PRO A 830 -24.72 -3.06 15.26
N ASN A 831 -24.71 -3.89 14.21
CA ASN A 831 -23.56 -4.12 13.33
C ASN A 831 -23.08 -2.88 12.57
N TYR A 832 -23.83 -1.77 12.57
CA TYR A 832 -23.43 -0.48 11.98
C TYR A 832 -22.97 0.55 13.03
N THR A 833 -22.75 0.13 14.28
CA THR A 833 -22.20 1.01 15.33
C THR A 833 -20.73 1.31 15.06
N ASN A 834 -20.30 2.58 15.07
CA ASN A 834 -18.89 2.89 14.81
C ASN A 834 -17.99 2.51 16.00
N GLY A 835 -16.72 2.21 15.70
CA GLY A 835 -15.65 2.18 16.70
C GLY A 835 -15.33 3.60 17.19
N THR A 836 -14.80 3.69 18.41
CA THR A 836 -14.36 4.92 19.05
C THR A 836 -12.84 4.94 19.07
N ASP A 837 -12.22 5.89 18.40
CA ASP A 837 -10.77 6.00 18.34
C ASP A 837 -10.20 6.87 19.47
N TRP A 838 -8.92 6.68 19.78
CA TRP A 838 -8.15 7.64 20.58
C TRP A 838 -7.57 8.76 19.69
N LEU A 839 -7.42 8.52 18.39
CA LEU A 839 -6.83 9.48 17.45
C LEU A 839 -7.79 10.63 17.10
N ALA A 840 -9.09 10.34 16.99
CA ALA A 840 -10.10 11.30 16.59
C ALA A 840 -11.48 10.90 17.11
N ASN A 841 -12.39 11.87 17.14
CA ASN A 841 -13.82 11.66 17.36
C ASN A 841 -14.58 11.22 16.10
N GLU A 842 -13.85 10.89 15.03
CA GLU A 842 -14.36 10.42 13.75
C GLU A 842 -13.74 9.03 13.48
N PRO A 843 -14.52 8.05 13.00
CA PRO A 843 -13.99 6.70 12.78
C PRO A 843 -13.14 6.63 11.50
N ASN A 844 -12.32 5.59 11.43
CA ASN A 844 -11.62 5.13 10.22
C ASN A 844 -10.61 6.13 9.64
N LEU A 845 -9.98 6.95 10.50
CA LEU A 845 -8.85 7.81 10.12
C LEU A 845 -7.52 7.09 10.32
N ALA A 846 -6.57 7.29 9.39
CA ALA A 846 -5.25 6.68 9.40
C ALA A 846 -5.29 5.16 9.68
N ALA A 847 -6.02 4.43 8.80
CA ALA A 847 -6.19 2.98 8.88
C ALA A 847 -4.89 2.20 8.62
N ASP A 848 -3.88 2.88 8.09
CA ASP A 848 -2.53 2.38 7.79
C ASP A 848 -1.52 2.67 8.92
N ARG A 849 -1.98 3.05 10.13
CA ARG A 849 -1.10 3.37 11.27
C ARG A 849 -0.08 2.28 11.60
N TRP A 850 -0.32 1.02 11.28
CA TRP A 850 0.64 -0.09 11.39
C TRP A 850 0.99 -0.75 10.04
N GLY A 851 0.65 -0.10 8.92
CA GLY A 851 1.03 -0.55 7.58
C GLY A 851 0.06 -1.54 6.92
N HIS A 852 -1.24 -1.50 7.24
CA HIS A 852 -2.24 -2.37 6.59
C HIS A 852 -2.17 -2.24 5.06
N GLY A 853 -2.00 -3.38 4.36
CA GLY A 853 -1.91 -3.44 2.91
C GLY A 853 -0.58 -2.96 2.32
N GLY A 854 0.29 -2.35 3.12
CA GLY A 854 1.56 -1.75 2.70
C GLY A 854 2.75 -2.22 3.55
N GLU A 855 3.82 -1.42 3.52
CA GLU A 855 5.03 -1.66 4.30
C GLU A 855 4.81 -1.39 5.80
N LYS A 856 5.70 -1.95 6.63
CA LYS A 856 5.72 -1.67 8.06
C LYS A 856 5.82 -0.16 8.32
N SER A 857 4.84 0.39 9.04
CA SER A 857 4.81 1.83 9.31
C SER A 857 5.84 2.27 10.37
N PRO A 858 6.20 3.56 10.42
CA PRO A 858 7.01 4.12 11.50
C PRO A 858 6.40 4.02 12.91
N PHE A 859 5.12 3.69 13.06
CA PHE A 859 4.43 3.51 14.35
C PHE A 859 4.21 2.03 14.73
N ASP A 860 4.61 1.08 13.89
CA ASP A 860 4.59 -0.34 14.25
C ASP A 860 5.52 -0.62 15.45
N PRO A 861 5.02 -1.21 16.56
CA PRO A 861 5.81 -1.43 17.77
C PRO A 861 6.77 -2.63 17.66
N CYS A 862 6.69 -3.46 16.63
CA CYS A 862 7.51 -4.67 16.54
C CYS A 862 9.00 -4.35 16.34
N PRO A 863 9.91 -5.22 16.83
CA PRO A 863 11.34 -5.06 16.62
C PRO A 863 11.73 -5.24 15.14
N GLU A 864 13.00 -5.02 14.84
CA GLU A 864 13.56 -5.20 13.49
C GLU A 864 13.29 -6.61 12.93
N GLY A 865 12.89 -6.69 11.66
CA GLY A 865 12.54 -7.95 10.98
C GLY A 865 11.21 -8.57 11.40
N TRP A 866 10.39 -7.85 12.17
CA TRP A 866 9.06 -8.26 12.63
C TRP A 866 8.05 -7.12 12.43
N ARG A 867 6.78 -7.44 12.19
CA ARG A 867 5.69 -6.46 12.08
C ARG A 867 4.40 -6.95 12.73
N ILE A 868 3.46 -6.03 12.96
CA ILE A 868 2.09 -6.39 13.33
C ILE A 868 1.46 -7.18 12.17
N PRO A 869 0.72 -8.28 12.45
CA PRO A 869 0.17 -9.12 11.40
C PRO A 869 -0.91 -8.41 10.60
N ASP A 870 -0.78 -8.48 9.28
CA ASP A 870 -1.74 -7.93 8.34
C ASP A 870 -2.83 -8.95 7.98
N LEU A 871 -3.94 -8.47 7.39
CA LEU A 871 -5.08 -9.28 6.95
C LEU A 871 -5.24 -9.21 5.43
N SER A 872 -5.68 -10.30 4.80
CA SER A 872 -5.96 -10.31 3.36
C SER A 872 -7.38 -9.82 3.04
N ASP A 873 -8.25 -9.69 4.04
CA ASP A 873 -9.61 -9.18 3.89
C ASP A 873 -10.09 -8.63 5.24
N VAL A 874 -10.91 -7.58 5.21
CA VAL A 874 -11.51 -6.94 6.40
C VAL A 874 -13.04 -6.87 6.39
N ALA A 875 -13.70 -7.42 5.36
CA ALA A 875 -15.14 -7.47 5.22
C ALA A 875 -15.70 -8.83 5.64
N LEU A 876 -16.75 -8.81 6.47
CA LEU A 876 -17.50 -10.00 6.84
C LEU A 876 -18.66 -10.19 5.86
N VAL A 877 -18.49 -11.10 4.92
CA VAL A 877 -19.53 -11.55 4.01
C VAL A 877 -19.92 -12.98 4.35
N SER A 878 -21.23 -13.21 4.54
CA SER A 878 -21.75 -14.51 4.95
C SER A 878 -21.33 -15.60 3.96
N TYR A 879 -20.78 -16.71 4.49
CA TYR A 879 -20.26 -17.85 3.75
C TYR A 879 -18.96 -17.60 2.96
N LYS A 880 -18.37 -16.42 3.10
CA LYS A 880 -17.09 -16.02 2.47
C LYS A 880 -16.04 -15.59 3.50
N ASP A 881 -16.32 -15.74 4.79
CA ASP A 881 -15.46 -15.35 5.89
C ASP A 881 -14.41 -16.44 6.26
N PHE A 882 -13.69 -16.93 5.25
CA PHE A 882 -12.67 -17.99 5.38
C PHE A 882 -11.32 -17.52 4.83
N GLY A 883 -10.21 -17.86 5.49
CA GLY A 883 -8.86 -17.60 4.96
C GLY A 883 -8.31 -16.18 5.14
N MET A 884 -9.10 -15.24 5.67
CA MET A 884 -8.70 -13.83 5.75
C MET A 884 -7.77 -13.45 6.91
N SER A 885 -7.58 -14.35 7.88
CA SER A 885 -6.76 -14.13 9.08
C SER A 885 -5.60 -15.11 9.15
N PRO A 886 -4.38 -14.68 9.55
CA PRO A 886 -3.26 -15.59 9.81
C PRO A 886 -3.57 -16.69 10.84
N TRP A 887 -4.57 -16.48 11.70
CA TRP A 887 -5.04 -17.45 12.70
C TRP A 887 -6.25 -18.26 12.23
N TYR A 888 -6.65 -18.14 10.97
CA TYR A 888 -7.73 -18.95 10.40
C TYR A 888 -7.38 -20.44 10.51
N LYS A 889 -8.36 -21.24 10.95
CA LYS A 889 -8.29 -22.69 10.87
C LYS A 889 -9.22 -23.17 9.78
N LYS A 890 -8.73 -24.06 8.91
CA LYS A 890 -9.51 -24.67 7.83
C LYS A 890 -10.93 -25.04 8.27
N ASP A 891 -11.91 -24.65 7.45
CA ASP A 891 -13.35 -24.87 7.62
C ASP A 891 -14.02 -24.13 8.79
N LYS A 892 -13.35 -23.17 9.46
CA LYS A 892 -13.95 -22.37 10.55
C LYS A 892 -14.16 -20.91 10.15
N ASN A 893 -15.39 -20.40 10.23
CA ASN A 893 -15.67 -18.98 10.01
C ASN A 893 -14.82 -18.11 10.94
N VAL A 894 -14.06 -17.15 10.39
CA VAL A 894 -13.06 -16.43 11.20
C VAL A 894 -13.70 -15.57 12.29
N ALA A 895 -14.91 -15.05 12.04
CA ALA A 895 -15.64 -14.15 12.92
C ALA A 895 -16.63 -14.85 13.86
N THR A 896 -16.40 -16.13 14.14
CA THR A 896 -17.21 -16.92 15.07
C THR A 896 -16.36 -17.43 16.24
N PHE A 897 -16.91 -17.35 17.45
CA PHE A 897 -16.33 -17.99 18.62
C PHE A 897 -16.50 -19.50 18.57
N TYR A 898 -15.39 -20.22 18.58
CA TYR A 898 -15.38 -21.68 18.73
C TYR A 898 -14.61 -22.12 19.97
N SER A 899 -14.78 -23.37 20.38
CA SER A 899 -14.08 -23.91 21.55
C SER A 899 -12.58 -24.04 21.27
N VAL A 900 -11.77 -23.52 22.19
CA VAL A 900 -10.31 -23.61 22.08
C VAL A 900 -9.86 -25.07 21.97
N MET A 901 -10.47 -25.95 22.76
CA MET A 901 -10.05 -27.35 22.88
C MET A 901 -10.48 -28.22 21.70
N THR A 902 -11.76 -28.14 21.34
CA THR A 902 -12.35 -29.05 20.34
C THR A 902 -12.16 -28.54 18.92
N ASP A 903 -12.28 -27.23 18.72
CA ASP A 903 -12.23 -26.65 17.38
C ASP A 903 -10.84 -26.19 17.00
N TYR A 904 -10.07 -25.61 17.93
CA TYR A 904 -8.73 -25.10 17.65
C TYR A 904 -7.58 -25.96 18.21
N LEU A 905 -7.90 -27.13 18.80
CA LEU A 905 -6.90 -28.10 19.31
C LEU A 905 -5.93 -27.50 20.34
N GLY A 906 -6.35 -26.43 21.03
CA GLY A 906 -5.59 -25.79 22.08
C GLY A 906 -5.85 -26.40 23.45
N THR A 907 -4.96 -26.14 24.40
CA THR A 907 -5.08 -26.57 25.80
C THR A 907 -5.17 -25.35 26.70
N ARG A 908 -6.23 -25.27 27.51
CA ARG A 908 -6.40 -24.22 28.52
C ARG A 908 -5.53 -24.49 29.74
N VAL A 909 -4.83 -23.47 30.22
CA VAL A 909 -4.06 -23.51 31.48
C VAL A 909 -4.77 -22.70 32.55
N ARG A 910 -4.90 -23.27 33.77
CA ARG A 910 -5.60 -22.66 34.91
C ARG A 910 -4.67 -22.46 36.09
N ASN A 911 -4.93 -21.41 36.86
CA ASN A 911 -4.33 -21.22 38.17
C ASN A 911 -4.83 -22.33 39.14
N PRO A 912 -3.95 -23.06 39.85
CA PRO A 912 -4.34 -24.14 40.76
C PRO A 912 -5.28 -23.70 41.89
N SER A 913 -5.15 -22.47 42.37
CA SER A 913 -5.86 -21.96 43.55
C SER A 913 -7.17 -21.26 43.20
N THR A 914 -7.16 -20.40 42.17
CA THR A 914 -8.34 -19.58 41.81
C THR A 914 -9.17 -20.21 40.69
N THR A 915 -8.66 -21.26 40.03
CA THR A 915 -9.23 -21.91 38.84
C THR A 915 -9.42 -21.00 37.61
N SER A 916 -8.95 -19.74 37.70
CA SER A 916 -9.02 -18.80 36.59
C SER A 916 -8.10 -19.23 35.45
N THR A 917 -8.52 -18.98 34.21
CA THR A 917 -7.68 -19.16 33.03
C THR A 917 -6.49 -18.21 33.06
N ILE A 918 -5.28 -18.75 32.94
CA ILE A 918 -4.00 -17.98 32.95
C ILE A 918 -3.27 -18.02 31.61
N GLY A 919 -3.74 -18.84 30.66
CA GLY A 919 -3.25 -18.86 29.29
C GLY A 919 -3.70 -20.08 28.51
N TYR A 920 -3.15 -20.21 27.31
CA TYR A 920 -3.48 -21.22 26.32
C TYR A 920 -2.24 -21.74 25.62
N MET A 921 -2.21 -23.05 25.36
CA MET A 921 -1.16 -23.69 24.57
C MET A 921 -1.71 -24.24 23.26
N PHE A 922 -0.97 -24.06 22.17
CA PHE A 922 -1.33 -24.56 20.84
C PHE A 922 -0.19 -25.45 20.31
N ALA A 923 -0.05 -26.61 20.95
CA ALA A 923 1.03 -27.57 20.67
C ALA A 923 0.69 -28.59 19.58
N ASN A 924 -0.57 -28.61 19.12
CA ASN A 924 -0.99 -29.55 18.08
C ASN A 924 -0.37 -29.14 16.72
N PRO A 925 0.36 -30.04 16.02
CA PRO A 925 0.97 -29.72 14.74
C PRO A 925 0.00 -29.24 13.66
N ALA A 926 -1.29 -29.61 13.74
CA ALA A 926 -2.32 -29.17 12.79
C ALA A 926 -2.80 -27.73 13.03
N TYR A 927 -2.44 -27.10 14.15
CA TYR A 927 -2.79 -25.71 14.46
C TYR A 927 -1.76 -25.09 15.41
N ARG A 928 -0.59 -24.76 14.87
CA ARG A 928 0.60 -24.32 15.63
C ARG A 928 0.80 -22.81 15.51
N VAL A 929 -0.05 -22.03 16.19
CA VAL A 929 -0.04 -20.55 16.17
C VAL A 929 0.70 -19.92 17.36
N GLY A 930 1.41 -20.74 18.15
CA GLY A 930 2.13 -20.31 19.36
C GLY A 930 1.26 -20.22 20.62
N ASN A 931 1.89 -20.11 21.79
CA ASN A 931 1.20 -20.09 23.09
C ASN A 931 0.88 -18.65 23.55
N PHE A 932 -0.21 -18.49 24.30
CA PHE A 932 -0.73 -17.17 24.70
C PHE A 932 -0.93 -17.06 26.22
N PRO A 933 -0.35 -16.04 26.88
CA PRO A 933 -0.70 -15.69 28.26
C PRO A 933 -2.10 -15.07 28.33
N ASN A 934 -2.75 -15.15 29.49
CA ASN A 934 -3.88 -14.27 29.79
C ASN A 934 -3.38 -12.93 30.36
N SER A 935 -2.94 -12.04 29.48
CA SER A 935 -2.52 -10.67 29.82
C SER A 935 -3.69 -9.73 30.16
N GLY A 936 -4.93 -10.19 29.97
CA GLY A 936 -6.13 -9.37 29.94
C GLY A 936 -6.12 -8.27 28.86
N SER A 937 -7.11 -7.38 28.93
CA SER A 937 -7.29 -6.18 28.10
C SER A 937 -7.75 -4.99 28.95
N ARG A 938 -7.46 -3.77 28.50
CA ARG A 938 -7.84 -2.52 29.17
C ARG A 938 -8.89 -1.77 28.35
N GLY A 939 -9.98 -1.34 28.99
CA GLY A 939 -11.01 -0.57 28.31
C GLY A 939 -11.87 -1.35 27.32
N PHE A 940 -11.86 -2.69 27.39
CA PHE A 940 -12.67 -3.54 26.51
C PHE A 940 -14.16 -3.21 26.64
N ARG A 941 -14.80 -2.96 25.50
CA ARG A 941 -16.25 -3.06 25.32
C ARG A 941 -16.53 -3.85 24.05
N ASN A 942 -17.73 -4.41 23.96
CA ASN A 942 -18.24 -4.93 22.70
C ASN A 942 -18.99 -3.80 21.99
N VAL A 943 -18.46 -3.35 20.84
CA VAL A 943 -18.99 -2.18 20.11
C VAL A 943 -20.44 -2.35 19.66
N ILE A 944 -20.88 -3.58 19.37
CA ILE A 944 -22.23 -3.87 18.88
C ILE A 944 -23.24 -4.16 19.99
N VAL A 945 -22.87 -3.96 21.25
CA VAL A 945 -23.76 -4.12 22.41
C VAL A 945 -24.02 -2.75 23.04
N ASN A 946 -25.27 -2.52 23.45
CA ASN A 946 -25.62 -1.31 24.19
C ASN A 946 -24.98 -1.33 25.58
N GLN A 947 -23.93 -0.53 25.78
CA GLN A 947 -23.19 -0.39 27.04
C GLN A 947 -23.18 1.07 27.50
N SER A 948 -23.00 1.31 28.80
CA SER A 948 -22.97 2.66 29.37
C SER A 948 -21.80 3.48 28.82
N SER A 949 -22.02 4.78 28.63
CA SER A 949 -21.04 5.71 28.05
C SER A 949 -19.82 5.99 28.94
N SER A 950 -19.84 5.58 30.21
CA SER A 950 -18.79 5.84 31.20
C SER A 950 -17.52 5.00 31.01
N GLY A 951 -17.61 3.85 30.32
CA GLY A 951 -16.48 2.94 30.13
C GLY A 951 -15.87 2.40 31.44
N THR A 952 -14.87 1.51 31.33
CA THR A 952 -14.05 1.09 32.47
C THR A 952 -12.58 1.08 32.04
N PHE A 953 -11.87 2.16 32.36
CA PHE A 953 -10.52 2.43 31.84
C PHE A 953 -9.40 2.13 32.85
N ASN A 954 -9.73 2.03 34.13
CA ASN A 954 -8.81 1.91 35.25
C ASN A 954 -8.57 0.47 35.74
N THR A 955 -9.07 -0.54 35.03
CA THR A 955 -8.86 -1.95 35.41
C THR A 955 -8.51 -2.80 34.19
N VAL A 956 -7.86 -3.94 34.44
CA VAL A 956 -7.57 -4.95 33.41
C VAL A 956 -8.66 -6.02 33.46
N ASN A 957 -9.30 -6.25 32.33
CA ASN A 957 -10.27 -7.30 32.09
C ASN A 957 -9.55 -8.59 31.67
N PHE A 958 -9.56 -9.61 32.52
CA PHE A 958 -8.95 -10.92 32.24
C PHE A 958 -9.89 -11.93 31.56
N GLN A 959 -11.12 -11.54 31.22
CA GLN A 959 -12.02 -12.38 30.44
C GLN A 959 -11.67 -12.33 28.95
N TYR A 960 -11.23 -11.18 28.45
CA TYR A 960 -11.03 -10.95 27.01
C TYR A 960 -9.57 -10.58 26.65
N PRO A 961 -8.57 -11.46 26.90
CA PRO A 961 -7.24 -11.25 26.34
C PRO A 961 -7.28 -11.45 24.81
N GLY A 962 -6.36 -10.79 24.11
CA GLY A 962 -6.27 -10.89 22.65
C GLY A 962 -4.93 -10.41 22.12
N ALA A 963 -4.79 -10.40 20.80
CA ALA A 963 -3.65 -9.81 20.11
C ALA A 963 -4.11 -9.02 18.89
N TRP A 964 -3.58 -7.81 18.73
CA TRP A 964 -3.94 -6.92 17.63
C TRP A 964 -3.51 -7.43 16.26
N THR A 965 -4.27 -7.03 15.24
CA THR A 965 -3.88 -7.04 13.83
C THR A 965 -3.67 -5.60 13.34
N GLY A 966 -3.08 -5.47 12.15
CA GLY A 966 -2.78 -4.19 11.52
C GLY A 966 -3.97 -3.42 10.98
N ALA A 967 -5.18 -3.99 11.02
CA ALA A 967 -6.32 -3.54 10.22
C ALA A 967 -7.53 -3.02 11.02
N LEU A 968 -8.35 -2.20 10.36
CA LEU A 968 -9.69 -1.81 10.78
C LEU A 968 -10.75 -2.59 9.97
N ALA A 969 -11.94 -2.72 10.53
CA ALA A 969 -13.07 -3.37 9.88
C ALA A 969 -13.60 -2.54 8.70
N ALA A 970 -14.10 -3.24 7.68
CA ALA A 970 -14.65 -2.64 6.46
C ALA A 970 -15.82 -1.67 6.70
N ASN A 971 -16.33 -1.10 5.60
CA ASN A 971 -17.50 -0.23 5.56
C ASN A 971 -17.38 1.10 6.33
N TYR A 972 -16.15 1.56 6.58
CA TYR A 972 -15.88 2.81 7.28
C TYR A 972 -16.39 2.84 8.73
N LEU A 973 -16.44 1.67 9.38
CA LEU A 973 -16.90 1.52 10.76
C LEU A 973 -15.84 1.96 11.78
N GLY A 974 -14.55 1.94 11.41
CA GLY A 974 -13.44 2.36 12.29
C GLY A 974 -13.26 1.48 13.52
N ARG A 975 -13.63 0.20 13.45
CA ARG A 975 -13.42 -0.76 14.53
C ARG A 975 -12.12 -1.52 14.30
N SER A 976 -11.31 -1.70 15.33
CA SER A 976 -10.05 -2.43 15.20
C SER A 976 -10.26 -3.95 15.23
N VAL A 977 -9.46 -4.67 14.44
CA VAL A 977 -9.53 -6.14 14.36
C VAL A 977 -8.46 -6.78 15.24
N ASN A 978 -8.85 -7.77 16.04
CA ASN A 978 -7.94 -8.61 16.82
C ASN A 978 -8.32 -10.10 16.75
N VAL A 979 -7.42 -10.94 17.24
CA VAL A 979 -7.84 -12.24 17.79
C VAL A 979 -8.26 -12.04 19.25
N LEU A 980 -9.29 -12.76 19.69
CA LEU A 980 -9.81 -12.64 21.04
C LEU A 980 -10.11 -14.01 21.66
N PHE A 981 -9.86 -14.13 22.96
CA PHE A 981 -10.30 -15.26 23.75
C PHE A 981 -11.46 -14.86 24.65
N ASP A 982 -12.40 -15.77 24.89
CA ASP A 982 -13.35 -15.69 26.01
C ASP A 982 -12.88 -16.67 27.08
N ALA A 983 -12.12 -16.14 28.03
CA ALA A 983 -11.43 -16.88 29.08
C ALA A 983 -12.32 -17.24 30.28
N ALA A 984 -13.63 -16.96 30.20
CA ALA A 984 -14.58 -17.41 31.20
C ALA A 984 -14.52 -18.94 31.36
N SER A 985 -14.63 -19.43 32.59
CA SER A 985 -14.49 -20.85 32.92
C SER A 985 -15.51 -21.73 32.19
N SER A 986 -16.72 -21.20 31.97
CA SER A 986 -17.84 -21.82 31.28
C SER A 986 -17.79 -21.73 29.75
N ALA A 987 -17.09 -20.75 29.19
CA ALA A 987 -17.07 -20.50 27.74
C ALA A 987 -15.84 -21.13 27.08
N ASN A 988 -14.62 -20.68 27.43
CA ASN A 988 -13.36 -21.17 26.88
C ASN A 988 -13.30 -21.18 25.34
N ARG A 989 -13.48 -20.00 24.74
CA ARG A 989 -13.62 -19.85 23.28
C ARG A 989 -12.54 -18.96 22.67
N PHE A 990 -12.31 -19.11 21.36
CA PHE A 990 -11.40 -18.31 20.56
C PHE A 990 -12.08 -17.87 19.26
N ILE A 991 -11.79 -16.66 18.83
CA ILE A 991 -12.21 -16.07 17.56
C ILE A 991 -10.96 -15.54 16.84
N ALA A 992 -10.81 -15.90 15.55
CA ALA A 992 -9.62 -15.59 14.76
C ALA A 992 -9.70 -14.21 14.07
N PHE A 993 -10.89 -13.60 14.05
CA PHE A 993 -11.16 -12.26 13.54
C PHE A 993 -12.31 -11.66 14.35
N ASN A 994 -12.00 -10.78 15.29
CA ASN A 994 -12.99 -10.03 16.04
C ASN A 994 -12.87 -8.55 15.69
N ASP A 995 -13.92 -8.01 15.11
CA ASP A 995 -14.05 -6.62 14.67
C ASP A 995 -14.93 -5.78 15.59
N ASN A 996 -15.32 -6.31 16.76
CA ASN A 996 -16.18 -5.60 17.70
C ASN A 996 -15.40 -4.79 18.75
N ASN A 997 -14.22 -4.28 18.38
CA ASN A 997 -13.33 -3.54 19.27
C ASN A 997 -13.22 -2.05 18.92
N ASP A 998 -12.83 -1.28 19.92
CA ASP A 998 -12.41 0.11 19.75
C ASP A 998 -10.90 0.23 19.60
N PRO A 999 -10.40 1.12 18.72
CA PRO A 999 -8.98 1.42 18.62
C PRO A 999 -8.34 1.94 19.92
N TYR A 1000 -9.10 2.59 20.81
CA TYR A 1000 -8.56 3.06 22.11
C TYR A 1000 -8.19 1.90 23.06
N MET A 1001 -8.73 0.70 22.87
CA MET A 1001 -8.53 -0.42 23.78
C MET A 1001 -7.04 -0.77 23.93
N GLY A 1002 -6.60 -1.12 25.15
CA GLY A 1002 -5.28 -1.69 25.37
C GLY A 1002 -5.32 -3.21 25.30
N THR A 1003 -4.56 -3.83 24.40
CA THR A 1003 -4.34 -5.29 24.39
C THR A 1003 -2.94 -5.63 23.86
N SER A 1004 -2.58 -6.90 23.87
CA SER A 1004 -1.24 -7.35 23.47
C SER A 1004 -1.00 -7.22 21.97
N CYS A 1005 0.27 -7.15 21.57
CA CYS A 1005 0.72 -7.30 20.19
C CYS A 1005 1.53 -8.58 20.03
N ARG A 1006 1.25 -9.34 18.95
CA ARG A 1006 1.95 -10.58 18.58
C ARG A 1006 2.47 -10.41 17.16
N CYS A 1007 3.77 -10.20 17.02
CA CYS A 1007 4.36 -9.89 15.72
C CYS A 1007 4.53 -11.13 14.83
N VAL A 1008 4.64 -10.91 13.53
CA VAL A 1008 5.00 -11.91 12.52
C VAL A 1008 6.27 -11.52 11.79
N LYS A 1009 6.99 -12.52 11.28
CA LYS A 1009 8.24 -12.29 10.58
C LYS A 1009 7.97 -11.55 9.27
N MET A 1010 8.72 -10.47 9.04
CA MET A 1010 8.69 -9.79 7.74
C MET A 1010 9.35 -10.69 6.69
N LYS A 1011 8.72 -10.77 5.53
CA LYS A 1011 9.23 -11.47 4.35
C LYS A 1011 9.50 -10.43 3.26
N TYR A 1012 10.38 -10.77 2.35
CA TYR A 1012 10.74 -9.91 1.23
C TYR A 1012 10.63 -10.70 -0.08
N ASP A 1013 10.21 -10.03 -1.14
CA ASP A 1013 10.19 -10.61 -2.48
C ASP A 1013 11.59 -10.66 -3.11
N ALA A 1014 11.69 -11.18 -4.34
CA ALA A 1014 12.97 -11.34 -5.03
C ALA A 1014 13.65 -10.00 -5.36
N GLN A 1015 12.91 -8.89 -5.33
CA GLN A 1015 13.35 -7.53 -5.60
C GLN A 1015 13.73 -6.79 -4.30
N GLY A 1016 13.51 -7.41 -3.14
CA GLY A 1016 13.81 -6.83 -1.83
C GLY A 1016 12.70 -5.96 -1.27
N ASN A 1017 11.53 -5.88 -1.93
CA ASN A 1017 10.38 -5.20 -1.36
C ASN A 1017 9.76 -6.08 -0.28
N GLU A 1018 9.14 -5.45 0.73
CA GLU A 1018 8.39 -6.20 1.72
C GLU A 1018 7.23 -6.97 1.05
N ALA A 1019 7.10 -8.25 1.40
CA ALA A 1019 6.03 -9.10 0.90
C ALA A 1019 4.76 -8.90 1.76
N GLY A 1020 3.60 -8.88 1.11
CA GLY A 1020 2.31 -8.84 1.80
C GLY A 1020 1.94 -10.18 2.46
N PRO A 1021 0.76 -10.27 3.09
CA PRO A 1021 0.32 -11.49 3.75
C PRO A 1021 0.02 -12.65 2.77
N ILE A 1022 -0.23 -12.33 1.50
CA ILE A 1022 -0.59 -13.28 0.45
C ILE A 1022 0.68 -13.92 -0.14
N PRO A 1023 0.85 -15.25 -0.13
CA PRO A 1023 2.00 -15.90 -0.75
C PRO A 1023 1.96 -15.78 -2.29
N GLY A 1024 3.03 -15.24 -2.87
CA GLY A 1024 3.20 -15.13 -4.33
C GLY A 1024 3.64 -16.42 -5.04
N LEU A 1025 3.95 -17.48 -4.28
CA LEU A 1025 4.36 -18.78 -4.82
C LEU A 1025 3.45 -19.88 -4.28
N GLN A 1026 3.44 -21.03 -4.97
CA GLN A 1026 2.74 -22.23 -4.52
C GLN A 1026 3.20 -22.61 -3.11
N VAL A 1027 2.26 -22.65 -2.16
CA VAL A 1027 2.50 -23.09 -0.80
C VAL A 1027 2.62 -24.61 -0.76
N THR A 1028 3.72 -25.11 -0.21
CA THR A 1028 3.95 -26.54 0.00
C THR A 1028 3.85 -26.89 1.47
N ALA A 1029 3.64 -28.18 1.78
CA ALA A 1029 3.68 -28.66 3.15
C ALA A 1029 5.01 -28.31 3.82
N LEU A 1030 4.95 -27.88 5.08
CA LEU A 1030 6.15 -27.67 5.89
C LEU A 1030 6.87 -29.02 6.05
N ALA A 1031 8.19 -29.03 5.87
CA ALA A 1031 9.00 -30.21 6.07
C ALA A 1031 8.80 -30.76 7.49
N SER A 1032 8.64 -32.08 7.65
CA SER A 1032 8.36 -32.74 8.94
C SER A 1032 9.54 -32.77 9.92
N GLY A 1033 10.55 -31.92 9.73
CA GLY A 1033 11.68 -31.76 10.65
C GLY A 1033 11.33 -30.79 11.77
N ARG A 1034 11.84 -31.04 12.99
CA ARG A 1034 11.88 -30.02 14.05
C ARG A 1034 12.47 -28.75 13.44
N GLU A 1035 11.74 -27.63 13.55
CA GLU A 1035 12.32 -26.29 13.39
C GLU A 1035 13.66 -26.28 14.15
N SER A 1036 14.73 -25.82 13.48
CA SER A 1036 16.06 -25.78 14.07
C SER A 1036 15.96 -25.09 15.43
N ALA A 1037 16.35 -25.82 16.49
CA ALA A 1037 16.54 -25.21 17.79
C ALA A 1037 17.49 -24.01 17.63
N VAL A 1038 17.22 -22.93 18.36
CA VAL A 1038 18.13 -21.79 18.47
C VAL A 1038 19.51 -22.34 18.85
N LEU A 1039 20.48 -22.19 17.95
CA LEU A 1039 21.85 -22.68 18.17
C LEU A 1039 22.43 -21.99 19.41
N ASN A 1040 22.94 -22.78 20.36
CA ASN A 1040 23.67 -22.27 21.51
C ASN A 1040 25.02 -21.68 21.04
N SER A 1041 25.52 -20.64 21.72
CA SER A 1041 26.83 -20.00 21.46
C SER A 1041 28.01 -20.98 21.45
N ASP A 1042 27.86 -22.12 22.14
CA ASP A 1042 28.89 -23.16 22.19
C ASP A 1042 28.89 -24.04 20.92
N GLU A 1043 27.71 -24.31 20.31
CA GLU A 1043 27.60 -25.09 19.06
C GLU A 1043 28.07 -24.28 17.83
N VAL A 1044 27.99 -22.95 17.88
CA VAL A 1044 28.47 -22.04 16.81
C VAL A 1044 30.01 -22.07 16.70
N ARG A 1045 30.73 -22.36 17.79
CA ARG A 1045 32.20 -22.46 17.77
C ARG A 1045 32.71 -23.78 17.19
N GLU A 1046 31.88 -24.83 17.20
CA GLU A 1046 32.31 -26.19 16.85
C GLU A 1046 32.07 -26.54 15.37
N LYS A 1047 31.17 -25.85 14.66
CA LYS A 1047 30.73 -26.19 13.29
C LYS A 1047 31.40 -25.41 12.14
N VAL A 1048 32.57 -24.79 12.38
CA VAL A 1048 33.25 -23.93 11.38
C VAL A 1048 34.08 -24.70 10.34
N ASP A 1049 34.37 -25.99 10.52
CA ASP A 1049 35.18 -26.77 9.58
C ASP A 1049 34.38 -27.92 8.93
N GLU A 1050 33.99 -27.77 7.65
CA GLU A 1050 34.02 -28.80 6.57
C GLU A 1050 33.28 -28.34 5.29
N ASN A 1051 33.95 -28.46 4.13
CA ASN A 1051 33.71 -27.79 2.84
C ASN A 1051 32.46 -28.19 2.03
N LYS A 1052 31.92 -27.20 1.28
CA LYS A 1052 31.39 -27.31 -0.11
C LYS A 1052 31.08 -25.96 -0.79
N ILE A 1053 31.17 -24.84 -0.07
CA ILE A 1053 31.03 -23.48 -0.61
C ILE A 1053 32.24 -22.66 -0.15
N SER A 1054 32.95 -22.01 -1.07
CA SER A 1054 34.07 -21.12 -0.74
C SER A 1054 33.82 -19.71 -1.27
N LEU A 1055 34.10 -18.71 -0.43
CA LEU A 1055 33.92 -17.29 -0.73
C LEU A 1055 35.27 -16.60 -0.90
N TYR A 1056 35.41 -15.75 -1.92
CA TYR A 1056 36.68 -15.08 -2.23
C TYR A 1056 36.45 -13.73 -2.94
N PRO A 1057 37.36 -12.75 -2.83
CA PRO A 1057 38.47 -12.72 -1.88
C PRO A 1057 37.94 -12.58 -0.44
N ASN A 1058 38.64 -13.17 0.52
CA ASN A 1058 38.41 -12.97 1.94
C ASN A 1058 39.79 -12.84 2.60
N PRO A 1059 40.26 -11.61 2.92
CA PRO A 1059 39.47 -10.39 3.05
C PRO A 1059 38.92 -9.80 1.73
N VAL A 1060 37.72 -9.21 1.79
CA VAL A 1060 37.02 -8.55 0.67
C VAL A 1060 37.09 -7.03 0.80
N ARG A 1061 37.29 -6.31 -0.32
CA ARG A 1061 37.19 -4.84 -0.37
C ARG A 1061 35.80 -4.39 -0.81
N ASP A 1062 35.40 -4.74 -2.03
CA ASP A 1062 34.09 -4.30 -2.57
C ASP A 1062 33.25 -5.48 -3.07
N ILE A 1063 33.82 -6.37 -3.89
CA ILE A 1063 33.06 -7.47 -4.52
C ILE A 1063 33.47 -8.82 -3.94
N LEU A 1064 32.50 -9.57 -3.42
CA LEU A 1064 32.64 -10.95 -2.94
C LEU A 1064 32.15 -11.94 -4.01
N TYR A 1065 32.89 -13.01 -4.23
CA TYR A 1065 32.56 -14.09 -5.17
C TYR A 1065 32.26 -15.40 -4.43
N ILE A 1066 31.41 -16.23 -5.03
CA ILE A 1066 31.07 -17.56 -4.54
C ILE A 1066 31.53 -18.64 -5.53
N LYS A 1067 32.23 -19.66 -5.04
CA LYS A 1067 32.52 -20.91 -5.76
C LYS A 1067 31.72 -22.04 -5.11
N ALA A 1068 30.74 -22.54 -5.85
CA ALA A 1068 29.84 -23.62 -5.46
C ALA A 1068 29.48 -24.47 -6.70
N SER A 1069 29.04 -25.70 -6.47
CA SER A 1069 28.86 -26.74 -7.49
C SER A 1069 27.50 -26.73 -8.22
N GLU A 1070 26.54 -25.89 -7.82
CA GLU A 1070 25.22 -25.79 -8.46
C GLU A 1070 25.07 -24.46 -9.21
N GLU A 1071 24.24 -24.44 -10.26
CA GLU A 1071 24.03 -23.26 -11.13
C GLU A 1071 22.85 -22.36 -10.70
N ASN A 1072 22.09 -22.74 -9.67
CA ASN A 1072 20.94 -21.98 -9.19
C ASN A 1072 21.34 -20.89 -8.18
N GLY A 1073 20.63 -19.76 -8.21
CA GLY A 1073 20.97 -18.54 -7.47
C GLY A 1073 21.24 -18.75 -5.98
N TYR A 1074 22.37 -18.23 -5.49
CA TYR A 1074 22.75 -18.26 -4.08
C TYR A 1074 22.38 -16.94 -3.39
N TYR A 1075 21.63 -16.99 -2.31
CA TYR A 1075 21.30 -15.87 -1.43
C TYR A 1075 22.28 -15.81 -0.27
N TYR A 1076 22.57 -14.61 0.22
CA TYR A 1076 23.43 -14.40 1.37
C TYR A 1076 22.80 -13.51 2.44
N GLN A 1077 23.19 -13.75 3.69
CA GLN A 1077 22.89 -12.92 4.86
C GLN A 1077 24.19 -12.70 5.62
N ILE A 1078 24.60 -11.46 5.80
CA ILE A 1078 25.81 -11.03 6.50
C ILE A 1078 25.41 -10.51 7.86
N TYR A 1079 26.01 -11.06 8.90
CA TYR A 1079 25.82 -10.72 10.30
C TYR A 1079 27.10 -10.10 10.86
N ASN A 1080 26.98 -9.19 11.81
CA ASN A 1080 28.13 -8.79 12.62
C ASN A 1080 28.46 -9.87 13.68
N MET A 1081 29.54 -9.64 14.44
CA MET A 1081 29.97 -10.56 15.50
C MET A 1081 28.99 -10.65 16.68
N SER A 1082 28.04 -9.74 16.80
CA SER A 1082 26.96 -9.77 17.80
C SER A 1082 25.73 -10.56 17.31
N GLY A 1083 25.79 -11.16 16.11
CA GLY A 1083 24.69 -11.92 15.51
C GLY A 1083 23.59 -11.07 14.88
N GLN A 1084 23.77 -9.76 14.77
CA GLN A 1084 22.83 -8.86 14.09
C GLN A 1084 23.02 -8.96 12.58
N LEU A 1085 21.93 -9.10 11.83
CA LEU A 1085 21.95 -9.07 10.37
C LEU A 1085 22.29 -7.65 9.90
N ILE A 1086 23.34 -7.49 9.11
CA ILE A 1086 23.85 -6.21 8.61
C ILE A 1086 23.49 -6.02 7.14
N LYS A 1087 23.48 -7.09 6.35
CA LYS A 1087 23.15 -7.03 4.92
C LYS A 1087 22.62 -8.37 4.46
N SER A 1088 21.69 -8.39 3.51
CA SER A 1088 21.33 -9.62 2.81
C SER A 1088 21.15 -9.34 1.33
N GLY A 1089 21.18 -10.36 0.50
CA GLY A 1089 21.06 -10.20 -0.95
C GLY A 1089 21.26 -11.51 -1.69
N LYS A 1090 21.54 -11.41 -2.99
CA LYS A 1090 21.82 -12.54 -3.87
C LYS A 1090 23.19 -12.39 -4.52
N PHE A 1091 23.84 -13.51 -4.80
CA PHE A 1091 24.96 -13.56 -5.72
C PHE A 1091 24.45 -13.50 -7.17
N ASP A 1092 24.60 -12.36 -7.81
CA ASP A 1092 24.29 -12.18 -9.23
C ASP A 1092 25.54 -12.47 -10.07
N ASN A 1093 25.43 -13.42 -11.01
CA ASN A 1093 26.57 -13.97 -11.75
C ASN A 1093 27.74 -14.39 -10.84
N LYS A 1094 27.43 -15.01 -9.70
CA LYS A 1094 28.38 -15.43 -8.65
C LYS A 1094 29.10 -14.27 -7.95
N LYS A 1095 28.57 -13.04 -7.99
CA LYS A 1095 29.14 -11.85 -7.34
C LYS A 1095 28.14 -11.19 -6.39
N ALA A 1096 28.65 -10.62 -5.31
CA ALA A 1096 27.91 -9.81 -4.35
C ALA A 1096 28.67 -8.50 -4.08
N ASP A 1097 27.98 -7.37 -4.16
CA ASP A 1097 28.55 -6.06 -3.85
C ASP A 1097 28.41 -5.74 -2.36
N LEU A 1098 29.56 -5.63 -1.70
CA LEU A 1098 29.75 -5.37 -0.28
C LEU A 1098 30.43 -4.02 0.00
N SER A 1099 30.51 -3.12 -0.99
CA SER A 1099 31.11 -1.78 -0.85
C SER A 1099 30.52 -0.95 0.30
N ALA A 1100 29.22 -1.10 0.55
CA ALA A 1100 28.50 -0.43 1.62
C ALA A 1100 28.79 -0.95 3.05
N LEU A 1101 29.51 -2.08 3.21
CA LEU A 1101 29.91 -2.59 4.52
C LEU A 1101 31.13 -1.83 5.05
N THR A 1102 31.12 -1.51 6.34
CA THR A 1102 32.29 -0.94 7.03
C THR A 1102 33.38 -1.99 7.21
N SER A 1103 34.64 -1.57 7.34
CA SER A 1103 35.76 -2.49 7.59
C SER A 1103 35.56 -3.23 8.92
N GLY A 1104 35.66 -4.55 8.91
CA GLY A 1104 35.33 -5.36 10.09
C GLY A 1104 35.24 -6.85 9.82
N VAL A 1105 34.99 -7.61 10.89
CA VAL A 1105 34.75 -9.07 10.82
C VAL A 1105 33.25 -9.33 10.88
N TYR A 1106 32.78 -10.15 9.95
CA TYR A 1106 31.38 -10.52 9.77
C TYR A 1106 31.24 -12.05 9.65
N LEU A 1107 30.00 -12.52 9.77
CA LEU A 1107 29.58 -13.89 9.46
C LEU A 1107 28.64 -13.85 8.27
N ILE A 1108 28.86 -14.65 7.24
CA ILE A 1108 27.98 -14.73 6.08
C ILE A 1108 27.33 -16.12 5.99
N ARG A 1109 26.01 -16.14 5.87
CA ARG A 1109 25.16 -17.32 5.69
C ARG A 1109 24.70 -17.40 4.25
N ILE A 1110 24.72 -18.59 3.65
CA ILE A 1110 24.27 -18.81 2.26
C ILE A 1110 23.00 -19.68 2.25
N ASN A 1111 21.97 -19.30 1.49
CA ASN A 1111 20.71 -20.05 1.29
C ASN A 1111 20.04 -20.57 2.58
N ASN A 1112 20.02 -19.76 3.64
CA ASN A 1112 19.53 -20.17 4.97
C ASN A 1112 20.18 -21.47 5.50
N SER A 1113 21.36 -21.84 4.99
CA SER A 1113 22.07 -23.03 5.45
C SER A 1113 22.47 -22.90 6.93
N GLU A 1114 22.63 -24.05 7.58
CA GLU A 1114 23.14 -24.11 8.95
C GLU A 1114 24.61 -23.68 9.07
N LYS A 1115 25.30 -23.45 7.94
CA LYS A 1115 26.72 -23.09 7.89
C LYS A 1115 26.91 -21.57 7.78
N LEU A 1116 27.72 -21.01 8.67
CA LEU A 1116 28.15 -19.61 8.66
C LEU A 1116 29.65 -19.54 8.30
N VAL A 1117 30.02 -18.68 7.37
CA VAL A 1117 31.40 -18.47 6.93
C VAL A 1117 31.90 -17.13 7.50
N LYS A 1118 33.10 -17.08 8.06
CA LYS A 1118 33.72 -15.82 8.50
C LYS A 1118 34.12 -14.98 7.29
N LEU A 1119 33.74 -13.71 7.27
CA LEU A 1119 34.08 -12.73 6.23
C LEU A 1119 34.83 -11.55 6.85
N ILE A 1120 35.95 -11.14 6.25
CA ILE A 1120 36.74 -9.98 6.68
C ILE A 1120 36.58 -8.89 5.61
N LYS A 1121 35.96 -7.76 5.96
CA LYS A 1121 35.84 -6.57 5.11
C LYS A 1121 37.02 -5.63 5.39
N GLN A 1122 37.75 -5.26 4.34
CA GLN A 1122 38.81 -4.25 4.38
C GLN A 1122 38.26 -2.85 4.19
#